data_AF-A0A931LMT8-F1
#
_entry.id   AF-A0A931LMT8-F1
#
_cell.length_a   1.000
_cell.length_b   1.000
_cell.length_c   1.000
_cell.angle_alpha   90.00
_cell.angle_beta   90.00
_cell.angle_gamma   90.00
#
_symmetry.space_group_name_H-M   'P 1'
#
loop_
_entity.id
_entity.type
_entity.pdbx_description
1 polymer ?
#
loop_
_entity_poly.entity_id
_entity_poly.type
_entity_poly.pdbx_seq_one_letter_code
_entity_poly.pdbx_strand_id
1 'polypeptide(L)'
;MRREVQLTELDQAILETLRYEALKPQALKERLNVNYSTLRKRLARLRSEGLLTQQDRWGPYKITPAGEARLAEVSLPRLSPMLTDPGLQGLIESLPSGGHRALFRLALSGVVAKKHLWKSFTMGWAYFCIAGKTKRFKSALGAVLCQVLYGTEADFHLYSLQSASEHELLGRRHVQKGGEVKLAQSPIWKVDFIVLDELDKCRDEAVRRMVLFFCDGRSRFPVEGELVENHVTPFITLNHVGDLKEKLGEPYLRRGIVLNIDSYEDELDGIELRAHEIFAKAEKVRLGLERLSVERAGITKEDRAFLHHLAHDHLNEEGKSLSDTHTLEILVLGRLALLGPKAEVREAIFETLQDYLICAETVGFTQEGWGSRFMEKWIEYRGQEDPALRQRYDEHRQRREARERQQQEREAQQVEKKIAATRARANFIENRSKWVTVLTWGREELRTCLQEEWGKAGLSAKSEKTRVKKKWNLATKPLQDTIGFWIEKVKATQDQRELTALESELNGVVQEIRQSLKSCQREVEAMAQVKEAEQLKAQALQAQVQQREREIKELRRRRTTLVPYLQKTRAEPNIATRLEQLGLIKKIPYILRGRTLLGFWMEMPDEKYVGVDGKDYRLHHFESWADANSVIQTAVTELDQKIANLESGAQGSGSGLEAVGPRRLLPDKQETKVLQPGVPAEITEEEFEQLCAKGDLTDEEFQLYKQGFRKFRGLSL
;
A
#
# COMPACT_ATOMS: atom_id res chain seq x y z
N MET A 1 -7.02 -14.60 53.37
CA MET A 1 -6.40 -15.28 52.21
C MET A 1 -5.84 -14.23 51.26
N ARG A 2 -4.52 -14.17 51.06
CA ARG A 2 -3.93 -13.32 50.02
C ARG A 2 -4.27 -13.98 48.67
N ARG A 3 -4.90 -13.25 47.75
CA ARG A 3 -5.13 -13.73 46.37
C ARG A 3 -3.79 -14.16 45.80
N GLU A 4 -3.67 -15.41 45.34
CA GLU A 4 -2.50 -15.85 44.60
C GLU A 4 -2.38 -14.99 43.34
N VAL A 5 -1.28 -14.25 43.28
CA VAL A 5 -1.03 -13.32 42.18
C VAL A 5 -0.37 -14.09 41.05
N GLN A 6 -0.96 -14.05 39.86
CA GLN A 6 -0.41 -14.71 38.66
C GLN A 6 0.73 -13.87 38.06
N LEU A 7 1.85 -14.54 37.76
CA LEU A 7 2.98 -13.98 37.02
C LEU A 7 2.60 -13.79 35.55
N THR A 8 2.91 -12.61 35.00
CA THR A 8 2.83 -12.35 33.55
C THR A 8 4.10 -12.80 32.84
N GLU A 9 4.09 -12.91 31.51
CA GLU A 9 5.29 -13.26 30.72
C GLU A 9 6.45 -12.30 30.99
N LEU A 10 6.17 -11.00 31.08
CA LEU A 10 7.20 -10.02 31.42
C LEU A 10 7.74 -10.23 32.84
N ASP A 11 6.88 -10.66 33.77
CA ASP A 11 7.33 -10.98 35.14
C ASP A 11 8.23 -12.22 35.13
N GLN A 12 7.87 -13.25 34.36
CA GLN A 12 8.70 -14.45 34.15
C GLN A 12 10.03 -14.09 33.50
N ALA A 13 10.02 -13.31 32.41
CA ALA A 13 11.24 -12.88 31.72
C ALA A 13 12.15 -12.04 32.62
N ILE A 14 11.59 -11.16 33.47
CA ILE A 14 12.34 -10.43 34.49
C ILE A 14 12.98 -11.41 35.48
N LEU A 15 12.22 -12.35 36.03
CA LEU A 15 12.71 -13.33 37.00
C LEU A 15 13.77 -14.26 36.37
N GLU A 16 13.57 -14.73 35.14
CA GLU A 16 14.54 -15.55 34.40
C GLU A 16 15.83 -14.79 34.12
N THR A 17 15.74 -13.52 33.74
CA THR A 17 16.93 -12.69 33.50
C THR A 17 17.69 -12.46 34.80
N LEU A 18 16.98 -12.28 35.92
CA LEU A 18 17.56 -12.06 37.25
C LEU A 18 18.00 -13.34 37.96
N ARG A 19 17.72 -14.53 37.39
CA ARG A 19 18.13 -15.83 37.94
C ARG A 19 19.64 -16.00 37.94
N TYR A 20 20.31 -15.50 36.90
CA TYR A 20 21.74 -15.72 36.72
C TYR A 20 22.60 -14.62 37.32
N GLU A 21 22.09 -13.39 37.38
CA GLU A 21 22.84 -12.24 37.86
C GLU A 21 21.92 -11.13 38.38
N ALA A 22 22.44 -10.32 39.29
CA ALA A 22 21.72 -9.15 39.80
C ALA A 22 21.91 -7.96 38.84
N LEU A 23 20.81 -7.37 38.37
CA LEU A 23 20.86 -6.33 37.33
C LEU A 23 20.23 -5.01 37.75
N LYS A 24 20.83 -3.90 37.31
CA LYS A 24 20.20 -2.58 37.41
C LYS A 24 19.00 -2.47 36.46
N PRO A 25 18.00 -1.61 36.77
CA PRO A 25 16.82 -1.44 35.92
C PRO A 25 17.13 -1.07 34.46
N GLN A 26 18.19 -0.29 34.22
CA GLN A 26 18.58 0.11 32.88
C GLN A 26 19.08 -1.09 32.06
N ALA A 27 19.92 -1.94 32.65
CA ALA A 27 20.39 -3.17 32.00
C ALA A 27 19.26 -4.17 31.74
N LEU A 28 18.30 -4.29 32.68
CA LEU A 28 17.10 -5.09 32.46
C LEU A 28 16.24 -4.56 31.32
N LYS A 29 16.09 -3.23 31.22
CA LYS A 29 15.33 -2.58 30.14
C LYS A 29 15.94 -2.88 28.78
N GLU A 30 17.26 -2.76 28.68
CA GLU A 30 18.02 -3.02 27.44
C GLU A 30 17.91 -4.50 27.05
N ARG A 31 18.12 -5.43 27.98
CA ARG A 31 18.02 -6.87 27.70
C ARG A 31 16.63 -7.35 27.33
N LEU A 32 15.60 -6.84 28.01
CA LEU A 32 14.22 -7.27 27.79
C LEU A 32 13.52 -6.46 26.69
N ASN A 33 14.19 -5.44 26.13
CA ASN A 33 13.64 -4.50 25.16
C ASN A 33 12.23 -3.98 25.54
N VAL A 34 12.07 -3.56 26.80
CA VAL A 34 10.78 -3.09 27.33
C VAL A 34 10.81 -1.62 27.72
N ASN A 35 9.64 -0.98 27.64
CA ASN A 35 9.47 0.39 28.13
C ASN A 35 9.86 0.47 29.62
N TYR A 36 10.71 1.45 29.95
CA TYR A 36 11.27 1.60 31.31
C TYR A 36 10.18 1.83 32.38
N SER A 37 9.09 2.52 32.04
CA SER A 37 7.98 2.74 32.98
C SER A 37 7.25 1.44 33.28
N THR A 38 7.05 0.59 32.26
CA THR A 38 6.45 -0.74 32.39
C THR A 38 7.33 -1.63 33.25
N LEU A 39 8.63 -1.67 32.95
CA LEU A 39 9.61 -2.43 33.74
C LEU A 39 9.61 -2.01 35.21
N ARG A 40 9.64 -0.71 35.50
CA ARG A 40 9.64 -0.21 36.89
C ARG A 40 8.38 -0.60 37.65
N LYS A 41 7.21 -0.56 37.01
CA LYS A 41 5.95 -1.03 37.60
C LYS A 41 5.99 -2.53 37.91
N ARG A 42 6.54 -3.35 36.99
CA ARG A 42 6.71 -4.80 37.21
C ARG A 42 7.71 -5.09 38.34
N LEU A 43 8.87 -4.45 38.33
CA LEU A 43 9.88 -4.60 39.40
C LEU A 43 9.33 -4.24 40.77
N ALA A 44 8.58 -3.14 40.89
CA ALA A 44 7.94 -2.73 42.14
C ALA A 44 6.92 -3.77 42.63
N ARG A 45 6.10 -4.31 41.71
CA ARG A 45 5.15 -5.39 42.00
C ARG A 45 5.86 -6.65 42.49
N LEU A 46 6.81 -7.17 41.73
CA LEU A 46 7.55 -8.39 42.07
C LEU A 46 8.32 -8.26 43.39
N ARG A 47 8.84 -7.07 43.69
CA ARG A 47 9.46 -6.77 44.99
C ARG A 47 8.43 -6.76 46.12
N SER A 48 7.25 -6.19 45.91
CA SER A 48 6.17 -6.17 46.92
C SER A 48 5.61 -7.56 47.22
N GLU A 49 5.68 -8.46 46.24
CA GLU A 49 5.32 -9.88 46.38
C GLU A 49 6.45 -10.72 47.00
N GLY A 50 7.61 -10.10 47.30
CA GLY A 50 8.76 -10.78 47.89
C GLY A 50 9.51 -11.69 46.93
N LEU A 51 9.25 -11.61 45.62
CA LEU A 51 9.90 -12.44 44.60
C LEU A 51 11.26 -11.86 44.17
N LEU A 52 11.41 -10.54 44.25
CA LEU A 52 12.67 -9.84 44.02
C LEU A 52 13.13 -9.11 45.28
N THR A 53 14.44 -8.98 45.42
CA THR A 53 15.07 -8.06 46.35
C THR A 53 15.88 -7.01 45.56
N GLN A 54 16.05 -5.84 46.15
CA GLN A 54 16.91 -4.79 45.62
C GLN A 54 18.02 -4.55 46.64
N GLN A 55 19.28 -4.73 46.25
CA GLN A 55 20.39 -4.72 47.20
C GLN A 55 20.55 -3.38 47.93
N ASP A 56 20.25 -2.27 47.24
CA ASP A 56 20.25 -0.90 47.79
C ASP A 56 19.13 -0.06 47.16
N ARG A 57 18.89 1.17 47.67
CA ARG A 57 17.87 2.11 47.13
C ARG A 57 17.98 2.33 45.61
N TRP A 58 19.21 2.31 45.09
CA TRP A 58 19.53 2.44 43.66
C TRP A 58 20.29 1.21 43.12
N GLY A 59 20.36 0.15 43.91
CA GLY A 59 21.12 -1.05 43.62
C GLY A 59 20.44 -1.96 42.59
N PRO A 60 21.14 -3.01 42.15
CA PRO A 60 20.60 -4.02 41.26
C PRO A 60 19.49 -4.82 41.95
N TYR A 61 18.58 -5.33 41.12
CA TYR A 61 17.55 -6.28 41.52
C TYR A 61 18.15 -7.68 41.44
N LYS A 62 17.77 -8.54 42.38
CA LYS A 62 18.13 -9.96 42.42
C LYS A 62 16.88 -10.77 42.69
N ILE A 63 16.77 -11.95 42.11
CA ILE A 63 15.73 -12.90 42.48
C ILE A 63 15.93 -13.39 43.93
N THR A 64 14.84 -13.61 44.65
CA THR A 64 14.86 -14.21 45.99
C THR A 64 14.60 -15.71 45.89
N PRO A 65 14.84 -16.51 46.95
CA PRO A 65 14.46 -17.93 46.96
C PRO A 65 12.96 -18.15 46.70
N ALA A 66 12.09 -17.25 47.19
CA ALA A 66 10.66 -17.30 46.90
C ALA A 66 10.36 -16.99 45.43
N GLY A 67 11.11 -16.06 44.83
CA GLY A 67 11.07 -15.77 43.40
C GLY A 67 11.54 -16.94 42.55
N GLU A 68 12.61 -17.63 42.95
CA GLU A 68 13.11 -18.84 42.27
C GLU A 68 12.11 -19.98 42.35
N ALA A 69 11.54 -20.25 43.54
CA ALA A 69 10.50 -21.24 43.72
C ALA A 69 9.26 -20.91 42.88
N ARG A 70 8.80 -19.64 42.92
CA ARG A 70 7.63 -19.21 42.15
C ARG A 70 7.89 -19.25 40.65
N LEU A 71 9.09 -18.89 40.20
CA LEU A 71 9.50 -19.02 38.80
C LEU A 71 9.50 -20.50 38.39
N ALA A 72 10.07 -21.40 39.20
CA ALA A 72 10.08 -22.83 38.95
C ALA A 72 8.68 -23.45 38.90
N GLU A 73 7.69 -22.88 39.60
CA GLU A 73 6.28 -23.31 39.53
C GLU A 73 5.59 -22.97 38.21
N VAL A 74 5.99 -21.88 37.52
CA VAL A 74 5.36 -21.43 36.27
C VAL A 74 6.23 -21.55 35.02
N SER A 75 7.54 -21.72 35.16
CA SER A 75 8.44 -22.08 34.07
C SER A 75 8.20 -23.53 33.68
N LEU A 76 8.25 -23.82 32.38
CA LEU A 76 8.33 -25.22 31.93
C LEU A 76 9.47 -25.91 32.68
N PRO A 77 9.25 -27.14 33.18
CA PRO A 77 10.33 -27.92 33.76
C PRO A 77 11.39 -28.04 32.68
N ARG A 78 12.59 -27.53 32.97
CA ARG A 78 13.72 -27.75 32.09
C ARG A 78 14.21 -29.15 32.38
N LEU A 79 14.48 -29.91 31.32
CA LEU A 79 15.46 -30.97 31.39
C LEU A 79 16.79 -30.29 31.71
N SER A 80 17.05 -30.07 33.00
CA SER A 80 18.26 -29.41 33.46
C SER A 80 19.04 -30.46 34.20
N PRO A 81 20.10 -31.01 33.57
CA PRO A 81 21.01 -31.92 34.24
C PRO A 81 21.39 -31.30 35.58
N MET A 82 21.08 -31.97 36.69
CA MET A 82 21.72 -31.66 37.96
C MET A 82 22.90 -32.61 38.09
N LEU A 83 24.07 -32.12 37.69
CA LEU A 83 25.30 -32.85 37.96
C LEU A 83 25.49 -32.98 39.48
N THR A 84 26.11 -34.07 39.91
CA THR A 84 26.37 -34.32 41.34
C THR A 84 27.31 -33.30 41.96
N ASP A 85 28.15 -32.64 41.15
CA ASP A 85 29.06 -31.58 41.57
C ASP A 85 28.40 -30.20 41.40
N PRO A 86 28.01 -29.52 42.49
CA PRO A 86 27.35 -28.21 42.42
C PRO A 86 28.28 -27.10 41.89
N GLY A 87 29.59 -27.22 42.09
CA GLY A 87 30.58 -26.27 41.58
C GLY A 87 30.67 -26.35 40.06
N LEU A 88 30.74 -27.57 39.53
CA LEU A 88 30.69 -27.81 38.08
C LEU A 88 29.38 -27.37 37.47
N GLN A 89 28.24 -27.67 38.12
CA GLN A 89 26.93 -27.20 37.67
C GLN A 89 26.87 -25.66 37.61
N GLY A 90 27.31 -24.98 38.67
CA GLY A 90 27.32 -23.51 38.73
C GLY A 90 28.26 -22.86 37.70
N LEU A 91 29.35 -23.54 37.33
CA LEU A 91 30.21 -23.12 36.22
C LEU A 91 29.48 -23.27 34.89
N ILE A 92 28.86 -24.42 34.62
CA ILE A 92 28.11 -24.67 33.38
C ILE A 92 26.99 -23.65 33.24
N GLU A 93 26.23 -23.38 34.30
CA GLU A 93 25.15 -22.40 34.27
C GLU A 93 25.64 -20.96 33.99
N SER A 94 26.92 -20.68 34.26
CA SER A 94 27.54 -19.38 33.93
C SER A 94 28.03 -19.28 32.49
N LEU A 95 28.04 -20.38 31.73
CA LEU A 95 28.44 -20.34 30.33
C LEU A 95 27.46 -19.51 29.49
N PRO A 96 27.94 -18.88 28.40
CA PRO A 96 27.26 -17.74 27.80
C PRO A 96 25.91 -18.02 27.15
N SER A 97 25.73 -19.21 26.56
CA SER A 97 24.53 -19.56 25.81
C SER A 97 24.09 -21.00 26.04
N GLY A 98 22.90 -21.36 25.54
CA GLY A 98 22.43 -22.75 25.48
C GLY A 98 23.42 -23.70 24.78
N GLY A 99 23.94 -23.27 23.62
CA GLY A 99 24.90 -24.05 22.84
C GLY A 99 26.22 -24.30 23.57
N HIS A 100 26.81 -23.29 24.22
CA HIS A 100 28.05 -23.47 24.99
C HIS A 100 27.87 -24.50 26.11
N ARG A 101 26.73 -24.44 26.81
CA ARG A 101 26.39 -25.37 27.90
C ARG A 101 26.24 -26.80 27.40
N ALA A 102 25.52 -26.99 26.30
CA ALA A 102 25.32 -28.28 25.68
C ALA A 102 26.64 -28.91 25.22
N LEU A 103 27.43 -28.18 24.44
CA LEU A 103 28.70 -28.69 23.93
C LEU A 103 29.70 -28.99 25.07
N PHE A 104 29.78 -28.12 26.09
CA PHE A 104 30.64 -28.34 27.25
C PHE A 104 30.28 -29.63 27.99
N ARG A 105 28.98 -29.84 28.25
CA ARG A 105 28.49 -31.04 28.92
C ARG A 105 28.73 -32.31 28.10
N LEU A 106 28.57 -32.26 26.78
CA LEU A 106 28.86 -33.40 25.90
C LEU A 106 30.37 -33.68 25.82
N ALA A 107 31.20 -32.65 25.75
CA ALA A 107 32.66 -32.79 25.76
C ALA A 107 33.14 -33.48 27.04
N LEU A 108 32.64 -33.06 28.20
CA LEU A 108 32.93 -33.74 29.46
C LEU A 108 32.47 -35.20 29.46
N SER A 109 31.26 -35.48 28.95
CA SER A 109 30.80 -36.87 28.80
C SER A 109 31.75 -37.69 27.92
N GLY A 110 32.21 -37.13 26.80
CA GLY A 110 33.18 -37.78 25.91
C GLY A 110 34.51 -38.08 26.59
N VAL A 111 35.06 -37.12 27.34
CA VAL A 111 36.31 -37.29 28.11
C VAL A 111 36.17 -38.39 29.15
N VAL A 112 35.10 -38.35 29.95
CA VAL A 112 34.84 -39.36 31.00
C VAL A 112 34.64 -40.75 30.37
N ALA A 113 33.86 -40.85 29.31
CA ALA A 113 33.65 -42.11 28.60
C ALA A 113 34.97 -42.64 28.04
N LYS A 114 35.77 -41.81 27.37
CA LYS A 114 37.03 -42.25 26.77
C LYS A 114 38.03 -42.70 27.82
N LYS A 115 38.20 -41.95 28.91
CA LYS A 115 39.08 -42.32 30.04
C LYS A 115 38.83 -43.74 30.54
N HIS A 116 37.57 -44.08 30.77
CA HIS A 116 37.17 -45.32 31.45
C HIS A 116 36.84 -46.47 30.50
N LEU A 117 36.40 -46.15 29.29
CA LEU A 117 35.87 -47.13 28.32
C LEU A 117 36.73 -47.26 27.06
N TRP A 118 37.90 -46.60 26.96
CA TRP A 118 38.78 -46.69 25.79
C TRP A 118 39.09 -48.13 25.35
N LYS A 119 39.35 -49.03 26.32
CA LYS A 119 39.61 -50.46 26.04
C LYS A 119 38.36 -51.24 25.61
N SER A 120 37.18 -50.72 25.94
CA SER A 120 35.89 -51.39 25.70
C SER A 120 35.36 -51.15 24.29
N PHE A 121 35.62 -49.97 23.71
CA PHE A 121 35.17 -49.60 22.38
C PHE A 121 36.36 -49.40 21.46
N THR A 122 36.32 -49.96 20.26
CA THR A 122 37.38 -49.81 19.25
C THR A 122 37.13 -48.66 18.28
N MET A 123 35.88 -48.18 18.21
CA MET A 123 35.41 -47.11 17.35
C MET A 123 34.22 -46.37 17.96
N GLY A 124 33.75 -45.30 17.30
CA GLY A 124 32.59 -44.51 17.74
C GLY A 124 32.93 -43.38 18.71
N TRP A 125 34.22 -43.05 18.88
CA TRP A 125 34.59 -41.92 19.74
C TRP A 125 34.23 -40.59 19.08
N ALA A 126 33.51 -39.75 19.81
CA ALA A 126 33.15 -38.42 19.37
C ALA A 126 34.36 -37.48 19.31
N TYR A 127 34.30 -36.50 18.41
CA TYR A 127 35.02 -35.24 18.57
C TYR A 127 34.05 -34.08 18.72
N PHE A 128 34.53 -32.99 19.28
CA PHE A 128 33.74 -31.80 19.52
C PHE A 128 34.25 -30.66 18.65
N CYS A 129 33.35 -29.88 18.10
CA CYS A 129 33.70 -28.80 17.21
C CYS A 129 32.84 -27.58 17.49
N ILE A 130 33.48 -26.42 17.70
CA ILE A 130 32.78 -25.14 17.79
C ILE A 130 33.20 -24.22 16.65
N ALA A 131 32.21 -23.75 15.91
CA ALA A 131 32.32 -22.99 14.68
C ALA A 131 31.62 -21.64 14.85
N GLY A 132 32.13 -20.57 14.22
CA GLY A 132 31.43 -19.27 14.14
C GLY A 132 32.39 -18.09 13.97
N LYS A 133 31.92 -16.85 14.06
CA LYS A 133 32.76 -15.64 13.96
C LYS A 133 33.81 -15.55 15.07
N THR A 134 34.83 -14.72 14.85
CA THR A 134 35.85 -14.44 15.87
C THR A 134 35.24 -13.82 17.14
N LYS A 135 35.94 -13.94 18.27
CA LYS A 135 35.51 -13.40 19.58
C LYS A 135 34.17 -13.93 20.13
N ARG A 136 33.72 -15.11 19.70
CA ARG A 136 32.49 -15.76 20.19
C ARG A 136 32.76 -16.88 21.21
N PHE A 137 33.73 -16.67 22.10
CA PHE A 137 34.05 -17.58 23.22
C PHE A 137 34.45 -19.03 22.83
N LYS A 138 34.89 -19.26 21.59
CA LYS A 138 35.25 -20.59 21.06
C LYS A 138 36.47 -21.23 21.76
N SER A 139 37.63 -20.59 21.60
CA SER A 139 38.89 -21.03 22.23
C SER A 139 38.79 -20.95 23.76
N ALA A 140 38.06 -19.96 24.26
CA ALA A 140 37.81 -19.79 25.69
C ALA A 140 36.99 -20.94 26.29
N LEU A 141 35.98 -21.47 25.59
CA LEU A 141 35.23 -22.65 26.06
C LEU A 141 36.16 -23.87 26.20
N GLY A 142 37.02 -24.09 25.21
CA GLY A 142 38.04 -25.15 25.27
C GLY A 142 39.01 -24.95 26.43
N ALA A 143 39.49 -23.73 26.64
CA ALA A 143 40.36 -23.39 27.77
C ALA A 143 39.68 -23.62 29.13
N VAL A 144 38.38 -23.29 29.26
CA VAL A 144 37.60 -23.59 30.47
C VAL A 144 37.49 -25.10 30.72
N LEU A 145 37.30 -25.92 29.67
CA LEU A 145 37.35 -27.38 29.79
C LEU A 145 38.73 -27.85 30.27
N CYS A 146 39.82 -27.36 29.67
CA CYS A 146 41.19 -27.68 30.10
C CYS A 146 41.42 -27.28 31.57
N GLN A 147 40.93 -26.12 32.01
CA GLN A 147 41.04 -25.66 33.39
C GLN A 147 40.30 -26.60 34.35
N VAL A 148 39.11 -27.07 33.99
CA VAL A 148 38.33 -28.01 34.82
C VAL A 148 39.02 -29.37 34.93
N LEU A 149 39.66 -29.84 33.85
CA LEU A 149 40.28 -31.17 33.80
C LEU A 149 41.71 -31.20 34.38
N TYR A 150 42.52 -30.19 34.09
CA TYR A 150 43.97 -30.19 34.37
C TYR A 150 44.42 -29.06 35.31
N GLY A 151 43.55 -28.10 35.59
CA GLY A 151 43.89 -26.96 36.43
C GLY A 151 45.03 -26.13 35.90
N THR A 152 46.13 -26.02 36.65
CA THR A 152 47.27 -25.14 36.29
C THR A 152 48.01 -25.60 35.03
N GLU A 153 47.77 -26.83 34.56
CA GLU A 153 48.38 -27.37 33.34
C GLU A 153 47.52 -27.11 32.08
N ALA A 154 46.40 -26.40 32.20
CA ALA A 154 45.44 -26.19 31.11
C ALA A 154 46.06 -25.69 29.79
N ASP A 155 47.05 -24.79 29.87
CA ASP A 155 47.71 -24.19 28.71
C ASP A 155 48.46 -25.23 27.86
N PHE A 156 48.95 -26.33 28.45
CA PHE A 156 49.61 -27.41 27.70
C PHE A 156 48.66 -28.23 26.84
N HIS A 157 47.35 -28.08 27.07
CA HIS A 157 46.29 -28.79 26.35
C HIS A 157 45.53 -27.89 25.37
N LEU A 158 45.96 -26.63 25.20
CA LEU A 158 45.45 -25.70 24.20
C LEU A 158 46.49 -25.53 23.08
N TYR A 159 46.22 -26.14 21.94
CA TYR A 159 47.18 -26.23 20.84
C TYR A 159 46.75 -25.37 19.65
N SER A 160 47.53 -24.35 19.30
CA SER A 160 47.28 -23.52 18.12
C SER A 160 47.73 -24.21 16.85
N LEU A 161 46.80 -24.43 15.92
CA LEU A 161 47.10 -25.09 14.64
C LEU A 161 47.76 -24.17 13.61
N GLN A 162 47.85 -22.86 13.86
CA GLN A 162 48.50 -21.91 12.94
C GLN A 162 50.00 -22.16 12.80
N SER A 163 50.67 -22.51 13.91
CA SER A 163 52.11 -22.74 14.00
C SER A 163 52.47 -24.22 14.17
N ALA A 164 51.46 -25.09 14.17
CA ALA A 164 51.64 -26.52 14.33
C ALA A 164 52.41 -27.14 13.18
N SER A 165 53.15 -28.19 13.48
CA SER A 165 53.86 -29.02 12.51
C SER A 165 53.46 -30.49 12.64
N GLU A 166 53.61 -31.26 11.55
CA GLU A 166 53.20 -32.67 11.51
C GLU A 166 53.85 -33.49 12.63
N HIS A 167 55.13 -33.26 12.93
CA HIS A 167 55.89 -34.04 13.90
C HIS A 167 55.49 -33.76 15.36
N GLU A 168 54.89 -32.61 15.65
CA GLU A 168 54.35 -32.30 16.98
C GLU A 168 53.04 -33.07 17.22
N LEU A 169 52.19 -33.18 16.21
CA LEU A 169 50.92 -33.90 16.32
C LEU A 169 51.10 -35.42 16.19
N LEU A 170 51.82 -35.89 15.19
CA LEU A 170 51.96 -37.32 14.92
C LEU A 170 53.03 -37.96 15.80
N GLY A 171 54.21 -37.33 15.88
CA GLY A 171 55.38 -37.87 16.54
C GLY A 171 56.65 -37.73 15.69
N ARG A 172 57.78 -38.22 16.23
CA ARG A 172 59.08 -38.14 15.56
C ARG A 172 59.49 -39.50 15.01
N ARG A 173 60.06 -39.50 13.80
CA ARG A 173 60.64 -40.68 13.16
C ARG A 173 62.06 -40.89 13.68
N HIS A 174 62.35 -42.07 14.21
CA HIS A 174 63.67 -42.46 14.68
C HIS A 174 64.18 -43.65 13.90
N VAL A 175 65.38 -43.52 13.33
CA VAL A 175 66.08 -44.63 12.69
C VAL A 175 66.72 -45.49 13.78
N GLN A 176 66.26 -46.73 13.94
CA GLN A 176 66.84 -47.69 14.86
C GLN A 176 68.15 -48.28 14.29
N LYS A 177 68.94 -48.92 15.17
CA LYS A 177 70.13 -49.68 14.74
C LYS A 177 69.68 -50.79 13.78
N GLY A 178 70.07 -50.69 12.51
CA GLY A 178 69.61 -51.57 11.43
C GLY A 178 68.85 -50.86 10.29
N GLY A 179 68.59 -49.56 10.41
CA GLY A 179 67.96 -48.75 9.35
C GLY A 179 66.44 -48.74 9.36
N GLU A 180 65.80 -49.49 10.26
CA GLU A 180 64.35 -49.48 10.45
C GLU A 180 63.89 -48.13 11.05
N VAL A 181 62.90 -47.49 10.42
CA VAL A 181 62.32 -46.23 10.91
C VAL A 181 61.14 -46.56 11.81
N LYS A 182 61.17 -46.12 13.07
CA LYS A 182 60.04 -46.22 14.00
C LYS A 182 59.46 -44.86 14.33
N LEU A 183 58.13 -44.82 14.46
CA LEU A 183 57.42 -43.63 14.90
C LEU A 183 57.37 -43.58 16.42
N ALA A 184 58.05 -42.61 17.02
CA ALA A 184 57.83 -42.24 18.42
C ALA A 184 56.60 -41.33 18.49
N GLN A 185 55.44 -41.93 18.78
CA GLN A 185 54.14 -41.26 18.87
C GLN A 185 54.18 -40.03 19.79
N SER A 186 53.55 -38.94 19.35
CA SER A 186 53.43 -37.71 20.16
C SER A 186 52.71 -37.98 21.49
N PRO A 187 53.15 -37.36 22.61
CA PRO A 187 52.44 -37.43 23.90
C PRO A 187 50.99 -36.93 23.84
N ILE A 188 50.65 -36.07 22.87
CA ILE A 188 49.30 -35.53 22.67
C ILE A 188 48.24 -36.64 22.55
N TRP A 189 48.58 -37.79 21.98
CA TRP A 189 47.63 -38.89 21.82
C TRP A 189 47.31 -39.63 23.12
N LYS A 190 48.10 -39.40 24.17
CA LYS A 190 48.00 -40.08 25.47
C LYS A 190 47.28 -39.26 26.54
N VAL A 191 46.99 -37.98 26.28
CA VAL A 191 46.22 -37.14 27.20
C VAL A 191 44.72 -37.42 27.05
N ASP A 192 43.92 -37.04 28.05
CA ASP A 192 42.48 -37.33 28.06
C ASP A 192 41.67 -36.37 27.16
N PHE A 193 42.16 -35.15 26.97
CA PHE A 193 41.52 -34.04 26.26
C PHE A 193 42.55 -33.08 25.67
N ILE A 194 42.27 -32.55 24.47
CA ILE A 194 43.05 -31.48 23.84
C ILE A 194 42.14 -30.55 23.04
N VAL A 195 42.49 -29.26 23.05
CA VAL A 195 41.89 -28.26 22.16
C VAL A 195 42.83 -28.01 20.98
N LEU A 196 42.32 -28.23 19.77
CA LEU A 196 43.00 -27.96 18.51
C LEU A 196 42.39 -26.68 17.92
N ASP A 197 43.02 -25.56 18.24
CA ASP A 197 42.48 -24.22 18.03
C ASP A 197 42.76 -23.72 16.59
N GLU A 198 41.75 -23.12 15.99
CA GLU A 198 41.79 -22.43 14.69
C GLU A 198 42.19 -23.31 13.49
N LEU A 199 41.53 -24.47 13.35
CA LEU A 199 41.78 -25.41 12.25
C LEU A 199 41.68 -24.76 10.86
N ASP A 200 40.74 -23.81 10.69
CA ASP A 200 40.57 -23.07 9.45
C ASP A 200 41.80 -22.24 9.06
N LYS A 201 42.61 -21.83 10.04
CA LYS A 201 43.83 -21.04 9.81
C LYS A 201 45.10 -21.88 9.65
N CYS A 202 45.02 -23.20 9.85
CA CYS A 202 46.12 -24.10 9.59
C CYS A 202 46.44 -24.08 8.09
N ARG A 203 47.67 -23.74 7.70
CA ARG A 203 48.09 -23.66 6.28
C ARG A 203 48.66 -24.98 5.76
N ASP A 204 49.16 -25.82 6.66
CA ASP A 204 49.78 -27.09 6.32
C ASP A 204 48.72 -28.19 6.20
N GLU A 205 48.56 -28.71 4.98
CA GLU A 205 47.60 -29.77 4.70
C GLU A 205 47.97 -31.11 5.35
N ALA A 206 49.25 -31.36 5.63
CA ALA A 206 49.67 -32.52 6.40
C ALA A 206 49.16 -32.41 7.85
N VAL A 207 49.31 -31.24 8.48
CA VAL A 207 48.79 -30.96 9.83
C VAL A 207 47.27 -31.08 9.86
N ARG A 208 46.55 -30.53 8.87
CA ARG A 208 45.09 -30.71 8.77
C ARG A 208 44.68 -32.17 8.68
N ARG A 209 45.35 -32.98 7.85
CA ARG A 209 45.12 -34.43 7.79
C ARG A 209 45.41 -35.12 9.12
N MET A 210 46.43 -34.67 9.87
CA MET A 210 46.70 -35.18 11.21
C MET A 210 45.56 -34.88 12.18
N VAL A 211 44.97 -33.67 12.13
CA VAL A 211 43.80 -33.32 12.94
C VAL A 211 42.62 -34.26 12.65
N LEU A 212 42.41 -34.64 11.38
CA LEU A 212 41.36 -35.59 11.01
C LEU A 212 41.57 -37.00 11.58
N PHE A 213 42.81 -37.45 11.83
CA PHE A 213 43.04 -38.72 12.53
C PHE A 213 42.54 -38.71 13.98
N PHE A 214 42.56 -37.56 14.67
CA PHE A 214 41.93 -37.44 15.98
C PHE A 214 40.40 -37.61 15.87
N CYS A 215 39.82 -37.18 14.76
CA CYS A 215 38.38 -37.16 14.49
C CYS A 215 37.83 -38.47 13.91
N ASP A 216 38.68 -39.41 13.51
CA ASP A 216 38.25 -40.68 12.88
C ASP A 216 37.41 -41.56 13.83
N GLY A 217 37.54 -41.33 15.14
CA GLY A 217 36.74 -42.01 16.16
C GLY A 217 37.19 -43.44 16.46
N ARG A 218 38.29 -43.91 15.87
CA ARG A 218 38.93 -45.19 16.21
C ARG A 218 39.87 -45.04 17.40
N SER A 219 39.93 -46.08 18.24
CA SER A 219 40.85 -46.15 19.39
C SER A 219 42.30 -46.36 18.95
N ARG A 220 42.49 -47.01 17.79
CA ARG A 220 43.80 -47.35 17.23
C ARG A 220 43.77 -47.30 15.72
N PHE A 221 44.84 -46.83 15.09
CA PHE A 221 44.98 -46.82 13.63
C PHE A 221 46.45 -46.95 13.19
N PRO A 222 46.73 -47.58 12.04
CA PRO A 222 48.09 -47.75 11.56
C PRO A 222 48.61 -46.46 10.90
N VAL A 223 49.83 -46.06 11.22
CA VAL A 223 50.59 -45.01 10.54
C VAL A 223 52.01 -45.51 10.31
N GLU A 224 52.43 -45.57 9.04
CA GLU A 224 53.80 -45.99 8.68
C GLU A 224 54.20 -47.38 9.23
N GLY A 225 53.22 -48.30 9.34
CA GLY A 225 53.44 -49.65 9.89
C GLY A 225 53.38 -49.74 11.41
N GLU A 226 53.32 -48.62 12.13
CA GLU A 226 53.16 -48.55 13.58
C GLU A 226 51.71 -48.31 13.97
N LEU A 227 51.29 -48.86 15.12
CA LEU A 227 49.92 -48.70 15.61
C LEU A 227 49.83 -47.51 16.58
N VAL A 228 49.19 -46.43 16.15
CA VAL A 228 48.96 -45.24 16.96
C VAL A 228 47.74 -45.46 17.85
N GLU A 229 47.90 -45.26 19.16
CA GLU A 229 46.80 -45.34 20.13
C GLU A 229 46.20 -43.96 20.41
N ASN A 230 44.90 -43.79 20.19
CA ASN A 230 44.20 -42.52 20.38
C ASN A 230 43.39 -42.53 21.68
N HIS A 231 44.01 -42.09 22.79
CA HIS A 231 43.34 -41.94 24.08
C HIS A 231 42.62 -40.58 24.23
N VAL A 232 42.93 -39.62 23.38
CA VAL A 232 42.51 -38.22 23.55
C VAL A 232 41.13 -37.92 22.99
N THR A 233 40.33 -37.14 23.72
CA THR A 233 39.09 -36.54 23.22
C THR A 233 39.39 -35.17 22.59
N PRO A 234 39.30 -35.02 21.26
CA PRO A 234 39.66 -33.76 20.61
C PRO A 234 38.50 -32.75 20.61
N PHE A 235 38.85 -31.49 20.82
CA PHE A 235 37.97 -30.34 20.71
C PHE A 235 38.53 -29.36 19.69
N ILE A 236 37.81 -29.10 18.62
CA ILE A 236 38.25 -28.28 17.49
C ILE A 236 37.54 -26.93 17.54
N THR A 237 38.27 -25.87 17.23
CA THR A 237 37.66 -24.57 16.96
C THR A 237 37.90 -24.16 15.51
N LEU A 238 36.92 -23.45 14.94
CA LEU A 238 37.06 -22.88 13.60
C LEU A 238 36.29 -21.57 13.44
N ASN A 239 36.85 -20.64 12.64
CA ASN A 239 36.10 -19.47 12.19
C ASN A 239 35.26 -19.84 10.97
N HIS A 240 33.93 -19.79 11.13
CA HIS A 240 33.01 -20.28 10.10
C HIS A 240 32.64 -19.19 9.09
N VAL A 241 32.71 -19.53 7.79
CA VAL A 241 32.22 -18.68 6.68
C VAL A 241 31.73 -19.54 5.47
N GLY A 242 31.50 -20.85 5.61
CA GLY A 242 31.13 -21.73 4.48
C GLY A 242 30.88 -23.20 4.87
N ASP A 243 30.45 -24.06 3.94
CA ASP A 243 29.94 -25.42 4.21
C ASP A 243 30.89 -26.29 5.08
N LEU A 244 30.41 -26.71 6.26
CA LEU A 244 31.13 -27.60 7.16
C LEU A 244 31.42 -28.96 6.53
N LYS A 245 30.56 -29.44 5.64
CA LYS A 245 30.71 -30.71 4.93
C LYS A 245 31.89 -30.68 3.99
N GLU A 246 32.13 -29.57 3.31
CA GLU A 246 33.32 -29.38 2.47
C GLU A 246 34.60 -29.33 3.30
N LYS A 247 34.58 -28.67 4.47
CA LYS A 247 35.77 -28.48 5.31
C LYS A 247 36.18 -29.71 6.09
N LEU A 248 35.23 -30.42 6.68
CA LEU A 248 35.50 -31.56 7.56
C LEU A 248 35.31 -32.89 6.86
N GLY A 249 34.46 -32.97 5.83
CA GLY A 249 34.08 -34.21 5.17
C GLY A 249 32.99 -34.97 5.91
N GLU A 250 32.10 -35.60 5.14
CA GLU A 250 30.95 -36.35 5.67
C GLU A 250 31.33 -37.45 6.69
N PRO A 251 32.38 -38.27 6.48
CA PRO A 251 32.73 -39.35 7.41
C PRO A 251 33.08 -38.84 8.81
N TYR A 252 33.64 -37.63 8.90
CA TYR A 252 34.02 -37.02 10.17
C TYR A 252 32.81 -36.34 10.81
N LEU A 253 32.00 -35.61 10.04
CA LEU A 253 30.75 -35.05 10.55
C LEU A 253 29.85 -36.11 11.21
N ARG A 254 29.89 -37.37 10.72
CA ARG A 254 29.13 -38.47 11.31
C ARG A 254 29.43 -38.76 12.79
N ARG A 255 30.64 -38.43 13.24
CA ARG A 255 31.14 -38.67 14.60
C ARG A 255 31.40 -37.36 15.35
N GLY A 256 31.17 -36.23 14.69
CA GLY A 256 31.40 -34.90 15.22
C GLY A 256 30.16 -34.35 15.90
N ILE A 257 30.35 -33.79 17.09
CA ILE A 257 29.35 -32.93 17.73
C ILE A 257 29.71 -31.50 17.39
N VAL A 258 28.97 -30.91 16.45
CA VAL A 258 29.27 -29.59 15.89
C VAL A 258 28.29 -28.55 16.42
N LEU A 259 28.83 -27.45 16.96
CA LEU A 259 28.09 -26.28 17.37
C LEU A 259 28.48 -25.10 16.48
N ASN A 260 27.52 -24.54 15.75
CA ASN A 260 27.66 -23.24 15.12
C ASN A 260 27.17 -22.15 16.08
N ILE A 261 28.11 -21.37 16.62
CA ILE A 261 27.82 -20.38 17.66
C ILE A 261 27.23 -19.08 17.12
N ASP A 262 27.25 -18.88 15.80
CA ASP A 262 26.66 -17.69 15.18
C ASP A 262 25.13 -17.66 15.32
N SER A 263 24.47 -18.81 15.52
CA SER A 263 23.04 -18.90 15.86
C SER A 263 22.69 -18.24 17.21
N TYR A 264 23.69 -17.91 18.02
CA TYR A 264 23.54 -17.28 19.34
C TYR A 264 24.10 -15.86 19.38
N GLU A 265 24.25 -15.18 18.24
CA GLU A 265 24.88 -13.85 18.14
C GLU A 265 24.34 -12.86 19.18
N ASP A 266 23.02 -12.83 19.39
CA ASP A 266 22.34 -11.94 20.34
C ASP A 266 22.63 -12.28 21.82
N GLU A 267 22.92 -13.54 22.16
CA GLU A 267 23.24 -13.97 23.54
C GLU A 267 24.68 -13.62 23.95
N LEU A 268 25.52 -13.26 22.97
CA LEU A 268 26.97 -13.10 23.12
C LEU A 268 27.43 -11.65 23.19
N ASP A 269 26.51 -10.71 23.34
CA ASP A 269 26.84 -9.33 23.61
C ASP A 269 27.55 -9.18 24.97
N GLY A 270 28.68 -8.45 24.98
CA GLY A 270 29.48 -8.25 26.19
C GLY A 270 30.22 -9.49 26.69
N ILE A 271 30.41 -10.50 25.84
CA ILE A 271 31.05 -11.78 26.18
C ILE A 271 32.44 -11.64 26.80
N GLU A 272 33.20 -10.62 26.41
CA GLU A 272 34.54 -10.35 26.95
C GLU A 272 34.51 -10.08 28.46
N LEU A 273 33.47 -9.40 28.97
CA LEU A 273 33.32 -9.15 30.41
C LEU A 273 32.92 -10.42 31.16
N ARG A 274 31.97 -11.20 30.60
CA ARG A 274 31.52 -12.47 31.20
C ARG A 274 32.65 -13.51 31.24
N ALA A 275 33.55 -13.48 30.26
CA ALA A 275 34.69 -14.40 30.19
C ALA A 275 35.52 -14.40 31.48
N HIS A 276 35.85 -13.23 32.02
CA HIS A 276 36.63 -13.11 33.25
C HIS A 276 35.97 -13.81 34.45
N GLU A 277 34.65 -13.65 34.59
CA GLU A 277 33.90 -14.30 35.67
C GLU A 277 33.85 -15.82 35.50
N ILE A 278 33.70 -16.29 34.26
CA ILE A 278 33.68 -17.72 33.93
C ILE A 278 35.05 -18.35 34.26
N PHE A 279 36.15 -17.72 33.86
CA PHE A 279 37.50 -18.23 34.17
C PHE A 279 37.76 -18.25 35.68
N ALA A 280 37.38 -17.20 36.41
CA ALA A 280 37.51 -17.16 37.87
C ALA A 280 36.69 -18.25 38.58
N LYS A 281 35.55 -18.68 38.01
CA LYS A 281 34.80 -19.85 38.47
C LYS A 281 35.52 -21.16 38.10
N ALA A 282 35.99 -21.27 36.87
CA ALA A 282 36.68 -22.46 36.36
C ALA A 282 37.96 -22.80 37.15
N GLU A 283 38.69 -21.79 37.64
CA GLU A 283 39.84 -21.98 38.52
C GLU A 283 39.52 -22.74 39.81
N LYS A 284 38.27 -22.65 40.29
CA LYS A 284 37.82 -23.25 41.55
C LYS A 284 37.18 -24.63 41.36
N VAL A 285 36.96 -25.05 40.12
CA VAL A 285 36.29 -26.32 39.78
C VAL A 285 37.32 -27.30 39.26
N ARG A 286 37.35 -28.52 39.81
CA ARG A 286 38.24 -29.59 39.37
C ARG A 286 37.48 -30.90 39.26
N LEU A 287 37.44 -31.48 38.06
CA LEU A 287 36.82 -32.77 37.83
C LEU A 287 37.88 -33.87 38.00
N GLY A 288 37.86 -34.56 39.13
CA GLY A 288 38.73 -35.71 39.35
C GLY A 288 38.26 -36.93 38.56
N LEU A 289 38.73 -37.09 37.32
CA LEU A 289 38.32 -38.18 36.41
C LEU A 289 38.47 -39.57 37.04
N GLU A 290 39.52 -39.78 37.84
CA GLU A 290 39.79 -41.05 38.53
C GLU A 290 38.77 -41.40 39.62
N ARG A 291 37.97 -40.42 40.08
CA ARG A 291 36.92 -40.64 41.09
C ARG A 291 35.59 -41.06 40.48
N LEU A 292 35.45 -40.95 39.16
CA LEU A 292 34.26 -41.34 38.45
C LEU A 292 34.35 -42.82 38.10
N SER A 293 33.24 -43.54 38.15
CA SER A 293 33.16 -44.93 37.71
C SER A 293 32.17 -45.04 36.56
N VAL A 294 32.62 -45.61 35.44
CA VAL A 294 31.76 -45.86 34.26
C VAL A 294 31.61 -47.36 34.08
N GLU A 295 30.40 -47.89 34.27
CA GLU A 295 30.10 -49.31 34.03
C GLU A 295 29.52 -49.51 32.62
N ARG A 296 30.21 -50.30 31.79
CA ARG A 296 29.78 -50.58 30.41
C ARG A 296 28.45 -51.33 30.33
N ALA A 297 28.11 -52.13 31.34
CA ALA A 297 26.90 -52.95 31.36
C ALA A 297 25.61 -52.14 31.52
N GLY A 298 25.70 -50.81 31.66
CA GLY A 298 24.56 -49.96 32.00
C GLY A 298 23.48 -49.82 30.91
N ILE A 299 23.80 -49.96 29.62
CA ILE A 299 22.81 -49.72 28.54
C ILE A 299 22.31 -51.04 27.94
N THR A 300 21.00 -51.29 28.09
CA THR A 300 20.32 -52.49 27.56
C THR A 300 20.04 -52.37 26.05
N LYS A 301 19.58 -53.46 25.41
CA LYS A 301 19.18 -53.43 24.00
C LYS A 301 17.97 -52.51 23.79
N GLU A 302 17.05 -52.52 24.75
CA GLU A 302 15.87 -51.68 24.79
C GLU A 302 16.25 -50.19 24.88
N ASP A 303 17.23 -49.85 25.73
CA ASP A 303 17.72 -48.48 25.86
C ASP A 303 18.44 -47.99 24.59
N ARG A 304 19.19 -48.86 23.90
CA ARG A 304 19.79 -48.52 22.59
C ARG A 304 18.72 -48.25 21.53
N ALA A 305 17.68 -49.09 21.48
CA ALA A 305 16.56 -48.88 20.56
C ALA A 305 15.83 -47.57 20.89
N PHE A 306 15.62 -47.29 22.18
CA PHE A 306 15.03 -46.05 22.65
C PHE A 306 15.85 -44.82 22.24
N LEU A 307 17.17 -44.83 22.49
CA LEU A 307 18.10 -43.78 22.05
C LEU A 307 18.01 -43.54 20.54
N HIS A 308 18.09 -44.61 19.75
CA HIS A 308 18.01 -44.54 18.29
C HIS A 308 16.70 -43.90 17.81
N HIS A 309 15.56 -44.42 18.26
CA HIS A 309 14.25 -43.91 17.85
C HIS A 309 14.06 -42.46 18.29
N LEU A 310 14.40 -42.14 19.54
CA LEU A 310 14.25 -40.78 20.07
C LEU A 310 15.13 -39.78 19.31
N ALA A 311 16.36 -40.15 18.92
CA ALA A 311 17.18 -39.31 18.06
C ALA A 311 16.57 -39.12 16.66
N HIS A 312 16.21 -40.22 15.99
CA HIS A 312 15.68 -40.20 14.62
C HIS A 312 14.33 -39.47 14.49
N ASP A 313 13.49 -39.47 15.52
CA ASP A 313 12.22 -38.75 15.52
C ASP A 313 12.39 -37.22 15.45
N HIS A 314 13.55 -36.71 15.87
CA HIS A 314 13.81 -35.26 15.99
C HIS A 314 14.80 -34.71 14.95
N LEU A 315 15.54 -35.59 14.27
CA LEU A 315 16.46 -35.25 13.18
C LEU A 315 15.75 -35.23 11.82
N ASN A 316 16.21 -34.37 10.92
CA ASN A 316 15.79 -34.42 9.50
C ASN A 316 16.57 -35.51 8.74
N GLU A 317 16.30 -35.71 7.44
CA GLU A 317 16.94 -36.81 6.67
C GLU A 317 18.46 -36.70 6.62
N GLU A 318 18.99 -35.47 6.49
CA GLU A 318 20.44 -35.25 6.52
C GLU A 318 21.01 -35.56 7.92
N GLY A 319 20.39 -35.03 8.97
CA GLY A 319 20.76 -35.31 10.36
C GLY A 319 20.74 -36.81 10.68
N LYS A 320 19.72 -37.56 10.24
CA LYS A 320 19.65 -39.02 10.40
C LYS A 320 20.80 -39.74 9.70
N SER A 321 21.19 -39.27 8.51
CA SER A 321 22.30 -39.87 7.75
C SER A 321 23.67 -39.60 8.40
N LEU A 322 23.76 -38.51 9.18
CA LEU A 322 24.95 -38.06 9.87
C LEU A 322 25.00 -38.45 11.35
N SER A 323 23.90 -38.83 11.98
CA SER A 323 23.91 -39.21 13.39
C SER A 323 24.41 -40.64 13.57
N ASP A 324 25.53 -40.82 14.28
CA ASP A 324 25.97 -42.13 14.73
C ASP A 324 25.43 -42.44 16.14
N THR A 325 24.42 -43.32 16.21
CA THR A 325 23.83 -43.74 17.49
C THR A 325 24.85 -44.42 18.40
N HIS A 326 25.87 -45.09 17.85
CA HIS A 326 26.92 -45.71 18.66
C HIS A 326 27.79 -44.65 19.36
N THR A 327 28.07 -43.55 18.67
CA THR A 327 28.75 -42.40 19.26
C THR A 327 27.92 -41.79 20.40
N LEU A 328 26.60 -41.64 20.19
CA LEU A 328 25.68 -41.15 21.23
C LEU A 328 25.59 -42.10 22.43
N GLU A 329 25.60 -43.42 22.22
CA GLU A 329 25.63 -44.43 23.31
C GLU A 329 26.84 -44.22 24.23
N ILE A 330 28.02 -44.00 23.64
CA ILE A 330 29.25 -43.76 24.40
C ILE A 330 29.13 -42.47 25.23
N LEU A 331 28.54 -41.41 24.66
CA LEU A 331 28.30 -40.15 25.39
C LEU A 331 27.29 -40.33 26.54
N VAL A 332 26.26 -41.16 26.37
CA VAL A 332 25.31 -41.50 27.44
C VAL A 332 26.01 -42.18 28.60
N LEU A 333 26.92 -43.14 28.34
CA LEU A 333 27.70 -43.80 29.39
C LEU A 333 28.58 -42.80 30.15
N GLY A 334 29.21 -41.85 29.45
CA GLY A 334 29.95 -40.77 30.09
C GLY A 334 29.05 -39.84 30.92
N ARG A 335 27.86 -39.51 30.42
CA ARG A 335 26.86 -38.69 31.13
C ARG A 335 26.41 -39.38 32.41
N LEU A 336 26.14 -40.69 32.39
CA LEU A 336 25.72 -41.45 33.57
C LEU A 336 26.72 -41.33 34.72
N ALA A 337 28.02 -41.42 34.43
CA ALA A 337 29.04 -41.25 35.46
C ALA A 337 29.09 -39.83 36.03
N LEU A 338 28.77 -38.81 35.23
CA LEU A 338 28.69 -37.41 35.69
C LEU A 338 27.43 -37.12 36.52
N LEU A 339 26.34 -37.84 36.27
CA LEU A 339 25.09 -37.75 37.06
C LEU A 339 25.14 -38.58 38.35
N GLY A 340 26.09 -39.51 38.45
CA GLY A 340 26.34 -40.32 39.63
C GLY A 340 25.50 -41.59 39.73
N PRO A 341 25.67 -42.38 40.82
CA PRO A 341 25.21 -43.77 40.90
C PRO A 341 23.68 -43.92 40.99
N LYS A 342 22.94 -42.84 41.24
CA LYS A 342 21.48 -42.85 41.29
C LYS A 342 20.82 -42.45 39.97
N ALA A 343 21.62 -42.13 38.95
CA ALA A 343 21.13 -41.68 37.67
C ALA A 343 20.51 -42.84 36.88
N GLU A 344 19.36 -42.58 36.28
CA GLU A 344 18.71 -43.53 35.39
C GLU A 344 19.25 -43.41 33.97
N VAL A 345 19.39 -44.55 33.29
CA VAL A 345 19.89 -44.63 31.91
C VAL A 345 19.07 -43.77 30.96
N ARG A 346 17.74 -43.82 31.09
CA ARG A 346 16.84 -43.06 30.22
C ARG A 346 16.93 -41.55 30.44
N GLU A 347 17.12 -41.11 31.68
CA GLU A 347 17.34 -39.68 31.95
C GLU A 347 18.65 -39.21 31.31
N ALA A 348 19.73 -39.99 31.42
CA ALA A 348 20.98 -39.70 30.75
C ALA A 348 20.86 -39.71 29.21
N ILE A 349 20.01 -40.57 28.63
CA ILE A 349 19.65 -40.55 27.20
C ILE A 349 18.98 -39.21 26.84
N PHE A 350 17.96 -38.80 27.58
CA PHE A 350 17.27 -37.53 27.31
C PHE A 350 18.22 -36.34 27.41
N GLU A 351 19.07 -36.28 28.44
CA GLU A 351 20.02 -35.18 28.61
C GLU A 351 21.09 -35.14 27.52
N THR A 352 21.63 -36.30 27.15
CA THR A 352 22.63 -36.38 26.09
C THR A 352 22.03 -36.00 24.74
N LEU A 353 20.83 -36.49 24.43
CA LEU A 353 20.14 -36.14 23.19
C LEU A 353 19.69 -34.69 23.14
N GLN A 354 19.23 -34.10 24.25
CA GLN A 354 18.88 -32.70 24.26
C GLN A 354 20.09 -31.83 23.93
N ASP A 355 21.23 -32.08 24.60
CA ASP A 355 22.46 -31.34 24.31
C ASP A 355 22.90 -31.56 22.86
N TYR A 356 22.80 -32.79 22.34
CA TYR A 356 23.15 -33.10 20.96
C TYR A 356 22.25 -32.37 19.97
N LEU A 357 20.93 -32.38 20.18
CA LEU A 357 19.94 -31.74 19.31
C LEU A 357 20.08 -30.22 19.33
N ILE A 358 20.44 -29.61 20.46
CA ILE A 358 20.81 -28.18 20.54
C ILE A 358 21.98 -27.87 19.61
N CYS A 359 23.04 -28.70 19.63
CA CYS A 359 24.16 -28.55 18.72
C CYS A 359 23.74 -28.78 17.26
N ALA A 360 23.00 -29.86 16.98
CA ALA A 360 22.54 -30.24 15.65
C ALA A 360 21.61 -29.19 15.02
N GLU A 361 20.78 -28.51 15.82
CA GLU A 361 19.91 -27.41 15.36
C GLU A 361 20.72 -26.26 14.74
N THR A 362 21.86 -25.92 15.33
CA THR A 362 22.70 -24.81 14.86
C THR A 362 23.33 -25.04 13.49
N VAL A 363 23.38 -26.30 13.05
CA VAL A 363 23.85 -26.71 11.72
C VAL A 363 22.71 -27.21 10.83
N GLY A 364 21.46 -27.04 11.26
CA GLY A 364 20.27 -27.35 10.46
C GLY A 364 19.94 -28.85 10.33
N PHE A 365 20.38 -29.70 11.26
CA PHE A 365 20.14 -31.15 11.21
C PHE A 365 18.88 -31.62 11.95
N THR A 366 18.15 -30.71 12.59
CA THR A 366 16.90 -31.00 13.31
C THR A 366 15.67 -30.71 12.46
N GLN A 367 14.55 -31.33 12.83
CA GLN A 367 13.24 -30.95 12.29
C GLN A 367 12.71 -29.67 12.96
N GLU A 368 11.83 -28.93 12.28
CA GLU A 368 11.15 -27.78 12.87
C GLU A 368 10.33 -28.20 14.11
N GLY A 369 10.36 -27.37 15.16
CA GLY A 369 9.62 -27.63 16.40
C GLY A 369 10.08 -28.86 17.19
N TRP A 370 11.26 -29.42 16.91
CA TRP A 370 11.79 -30.61 17.59
C TRP A 370 11.79 -30.44 19.12
N GLY A 371 12.18 -29.28 19.65
CA GLY A 371 12.32 -29.06 21.09
C GLY A 371 11.00 -29.22 21.85
N SER A 372 9.86 -28.81 21.26
CA SER A 372 8.56 -28.98 21.91
C SER A 372 8.13 -30.46 21.95
N ARG A 373 8.35 -31.19 20.84
CA ARG A 373 8.05 -32.63 20.73
C ARG A 373 8.96 -33.47 21.63
N PHE A 374 10.24 -33.11 21.70
CA PHE A 374 11.22 -33.76 22.56
C PHE A 374 10.86 -33.61 24.04
N MET A 375 10.50 -32.39 24.45
CA MET A 375 10.03 -32.13 25.80
C MET A 375 8.73 -32.87 26.12
N GLU A 376 7.78 -33.00 25.18
CA GLU A 376 6.57 -33.80 25.38
C GLU A 376 6.91 -35.26 25.67
N LYS A 377 7.86 -35.86 24.94
CA LYS A 377 8.34 -37.23 25.18
C LYS A 377 9.00 -37.41 26.54
N TRP A 378 9.80 -36.43 26.97
CA TRP A 378 10.39 -36.48 28.30
C TRP A 378 9.34 -36.32 29.41
N ILE A 379 8.38 -35.41 29.25
CA ILE A 379 7.25 -35.25 30.18
C ILE A 379 6.37 -36.51 30.20
N GLU A 380 6.18 -37.20 29.07
CA GLU A 380 5.51 -38.52 29.03
C GLU A 380 6.26 -39.57 29.85
N TYR A 381 7.59 -39.56 29.79
CA TYR A 381 8.43 -40.47 30.58
C TYR A 381 8.36 -40.13 32.08
N ARG A 382 8.77 -38.92 32.48
CA ARG A 382 8.82 -38.52 33.89
C ARG A 382 7.45 -38.32 34.50
N GLY A 383 6.44 -37.99 33.70
CA GLY A 383 5.05 -37.84 34.14
C GLY A 383 4.42 -39.14 34.64
N GLN A 384 5.00 -40.31 34.31
CA GLN A 384 4.60 -41.60 34.89
C GLN A 384 4.99 -41.69 36.36
N GLU A 385 6.10 -41.07 36.75
CA GLU A 385 6.64 -41.06 38.11
C GLU A 385 6.18 -39.83 38.91
N ASP A 386 6.04 -38.69 38.23
CA ASP A 386 5.54 -37.43 38.79
C ASP A 386 4.31 -36.93 38.00
N PRO A 387 3.09 -37.36 38.37
CA PRO A 387 1.86 -36.89 37.73
C PRO A 387 1.66 -35.36 37.82
N ALA A 388 2.23 -34.70 38.83
CA ALA A 388 2.13 -33.24 38.97
C ALA A 388 2.95 -32.52 37.89
N LEU A 389 4.08 -33.10 37.46
CA LEU A 389 4.86 -32.63 36.33
C LEU A 389 4.01 -32.59 35.05
N ARG A 390 3.28 -33.68 34.78
CA ARG A 390 2.41 -33.80 33.60
C ARG A 390 1.30 -32.75 33.62
N GLN A 391 0.63 -32.59 34.76
CA GLN A 391 -0.42 -31.60 34.92
C GLN A 391 0.08 -30.17 34.66
N ARG A 392 1.23 -29.78 35.23
CA ARG A 392 1.82 -28.45 35.01
C ARG A 392 2.15 -28.20 33.54
N TYR A 393 2.68 -29.21 32.86
CA TYR A 393 2.98 -29.13 31.43
C TYR A 393 1.71 -28.95 30.59
N ASP A 394 0.67 -29.75 30.85
CA ASP A 394 -0.60 -29.66 30.13
C ASP A 394 -1.29 -28.30 30.35
N GLU A 395 -1.27 -27.77 31.58
CA GLU A 395 -1.75 -26.41 31.88
C GLU A 395 -0.96 -25.33 31.12
N HIS A 396 0.37 -25.47 31.04
CA HIS A 396 1.21 -24.54 30.30
C HIS A 396 0.92 -24.60 28.79
N ARG A 397 0.78 -25.81 28.22
CA ARG A 397 0.43 -26.03 26.82
C ARG A 397 -0.92 -25.38 26.49
N GLN A 398 -1.95 -25.62 27.29
CA GLN A 398 -3.28 -25.01 27.09
C GLN A 398 -3.22 -23.48 27.13
N ARG A 399 -2.43 -22.89 28.04
CA ARG A 399 -2.24 -21.44 28.11
C ARG A 399 -1.56 -20.88 26.86
N ARG A 400 -0.55 -21.58 26.33
CA ARG A 400 0.15 -21.18 25.11
C ARG A 400 -0.79 -21.24 23.90
N GLU A 401 -1.51 -22.35 23.73
CA GLU A 401 -2.49 -22.51 22.64
C GLU A 401 -3.60 -21.45 22.71
N ALA A 402 -4.09 -21.12 23.90
CA ALA A 402 -5.09 -20.06 24.10
C ALA A 402 -4.54 -18.67 23.70
N ARG A 403 -3.26 -18.38 23.99
CA ARG A 403 -2.61 -17.12 23.61
C ARG A 403 -2.39 -17.02 22.11
N GLU A 404 -1.89 -18.09 21.49
CA GLU A 404 -1.68 -18.13 20.03
C GLU A 404 -3.02 -17.91 19.30
N ARG A 405 -4.11 -18.54 19.76
CA ARG A 405 -5.47 -18.27 19.25
C ARG A 405 -5.87 -16.81 19.44
N GLN A 406 -5.66 -16.24 20.63
CA GLN A 406 -6.00 -14.83 20.89
C GLN A 406 -5.17 -13.87 20.03
N GLN A 407 -3.90 -14.19 19.76
CA GLN A 407 -3.04 -13.38 18.89
C GLN A 407 -3.50 -13.47 17.43
N GLN A 408 -3.78 -14.68 16.94
CA GLN A 408 -4.33 -14.89 15.60
C GLN A 408 -5.67 -14.16 15.43
N GLU A 409 -6.56 -14.20 16.42
CA GLU A 409 -7.81 -13.44 16.42
C GLU A 409 -7.57 -11.92 16.36
N ARG A 410 -6.60 -11.39 17.11
CA ARG A 410 -6.24 -9.96 17.07
C ARG A 410 -5.65 -9.56 15.72
N GLU A 411 -4.76 -10.37 15.17
CA GLU A 411 -4.16 -10.14 13.85
C GLU A 411 -5.24 -10.20 12.76
N ALA A 412 -6.13 -11.19 12.81
CA ALA A 412 -7.28 -11.29 11.91
C ALA A 412 -8.20 -10.06 12.02
N GLN A 413 -8.53 -9.60 13.24
CA GLN A 413 -9.30 -8.37 13.45
C GLN A 413 -8.58 -7.12 12.94
N GLN A 414 -7.26 -7.04 13.06
CA GLN A 414 -6.49 -5.92 12.52
C GLN A 414 -6.48 -5.94 10.99
N VAL A 415 -6.31 -7.11 10.38
CA VAL A 415 -6.41 -7.31 8.92
C VAL A 415 -7.80 -6.94 8.44
N GLU A 416 -8.86 -7.38 9.12
CA GLU A 416 -10.24 -7.05 8.78
C GLU A 416 -10.50 -5.54 8.88
N LYS A 417 -10.03 -4.87 9.94
CA LYS A 417 -10.09 -3.40 10.08
C LYS A 417 -9.35 -2.69 8.95
N LYS A 418 -8.17 -3.18 8.54
CA LYS A 418 -7.41 -2.63 7.40
C LYS A 418 -8.18 -2.82 6.08
N ILE A 419 -8.77 -3.99 5.86
CA ILE A 419 -9.60 -4.28 4.68
C ILE A 419 -10.83 -3.37 4.66
N ALA A 420 -11.53 -3.22 5.79
CA ALA A 420 -12.68 -2.34 5.93
C ALA A 420 -12.31 -0.87 5.67
N ALA A 421 -11.19 -0.39 6.23
CA ALA A 421 -10.68 0.96 5.98
C ALA A 421 -10.33 1.17 4.50
N THR A 422 -9.73 0.17 3.86
CA THR A 422 -9.40 0.21 2.43
C THR A 422 -10.65 0.25 1.57
N ARG A 423 -11.67 -0.56 1.88
CA ARG A 423 -12.98 -0.54 1.20
C ARG A 423 -13.69 0.80 1.38
N ALA A 424 -13.70 1.35 2.60
CA ALA A 424 -14.29 2.66 2.87
C ALA A 424 -13.61 3.78 2.06
N ARG A 425 -12.27 3.74 1.95
CA ARG A 425 -11.51 4.67 1.12
C ARG A 425 -11.81 4.51 -0.38
N ALA A 426 -11.95 3.27 -0.86
CA ALA A 426 -12.33 3.01 -2.25
C ALA A 426 -13.72 3.58 -2.57
N ASN A 427 -14.70 3.32 -1.70
CA ASN A 427 -16.06 3.88 -1.83
C ASN A 427 -16.06 5.41 -1.79
N PHE A 428 -15.24 6.02 -0.94
CA PHE A 428 -15.07 7.47 -0.90
C PHE A 428 -14.54 8.03 -2.22
N ILE A 429 -13.48 7.42 -2.77
CA ILE A 429 -12.90 7.82 -4.06
C ILE A 429 -13.93 7.67 -5.18
N GLU A 430 -14.66 6.57 -5.21
CA GLU A 430 -15.70 6.31 -6.21
C GLU A 430 -16.82 7.35 -6.15
N ASN A 431 -17.36 7.61 -4.96
CA ASN A 431 -18.44 8.60 -4.76
C ASN A 431 -17.98 10.02 -5.09
N ARG A 432 -16.76 10.38 -4.69
CA ARG A 432 -16.17 11.67 -5.05
C ARG A 432 -16.00 11.81 -6.57
N SER A 433 -15.54 10.76 -7.25
CA SER A 433 -15.43 10.74 -8.71
C SER A 433 -16.79 10.88 -9.40
N LYS A 434 -17.82 10.19 -8.91
CA LYS A 434 -19.19 10.30 -9.44
C LYS A 434 -19.69 11.75 -9.39
N TRP A 435 -19.53 12.42 -8.25
CA TRP A 435 -19.96 13.81 -8.10
C TRP A 435 -19.19 14.80 -8.98
N VAL A 436 -17.88 14.62 -9.11
CA VAL A 436 -17.07 15.41 -10.05
C VAL A 436 -17.58 15.21 -11.48
N THR A 437 -17.89 13.98 -11.89
CA THR A 437 -18.45 13.68 -13.22
C THR A 437 -19.82 14.34 -13.43
N VAL A 438 -20.74 14.24 -12.45
CA VAL A 438 -22.08 14.87 -12.54
C VAL A 438 -21.98 16.38 -12.68
N LEU A 439 -21.14 17.04 -11.89
CA LEU A 439 -20.95 18.49 -11.97
C LEU A 439 -20.28 18.92 -13.28
N THR A 440 -19.30 18.14 -13.74
CA THR A 440 -18.62 18.41 -15.03
C THR A 440 -19.58 18.24 -16.20
N TRP A 441 -20.41 17.20 -16.18
CA TRP A 441 -21.47 17.00 -17.15
C TRP A 441 -22.48 18.15 -17.13
N GLY A 442 -22.96 18.56 -15.95
CA GLY A 442 -23.87 19.70 -15.82
C GLY A 442 -23.27 21.01 -16.35
N ARG A 443 -21.96 21.23 -16.16
CA ARG A 443 -21.23 22.36 -16.75
C ARG A 443 -21.21 22.31 -18.28
N GLU A 444 -20.95 21.13 -18.85
CA GLU A 444 -20.85 20.97 -20.30
C GLU A 444 -22.22 20.99 -20.96
N GLU A 445 -23.25 20.40 -20.37
CA GLU A 445 -24.63 20.48 -20.87
C GLU A 445 -25.15 21.91 -20.86
N LEU A 446 -24.85 22.67 -19.80
CA LEU A 446 -25.13 24.12 -19.76
C LEU A 446 -24.40 24.85 -20.89
N ARG A 447 -23.16 24.44 -21.23
CA ARG A 447 -22.39 24.98 -22.36
C ARG A 447 -22.95 24.58 -23.73
N THR A 448 -23.44 23.35 -23.89
CA THR A 448 -24.01 22.84 -25.14
C THR A 448 -25.37 23.46 -25.40
N CYS A 449 -26.27 23.53 -24.40
CA CYS A 449 -27.53 24.28 -24.50
C CYS A 449 -27.26 25.75 -24.86
N LEU A 450 -26.21 26.35 -24.28
CA LEU A 450 -25.76 27.70 -24.65
C LEU A 450 -25.30 27.79 -26.12
N GLN A 451 -24.70 26.76 -26.70
CA GLN A 451 -24.22 26.78 -28.09
C GLN A 451 -25.35 26.49 -29.10
N GLU A 452 -26.20 25.50 -28.82
CA GLU A 452 -27.28 25.08 -29.71
C GLU A 452 -28.38 26.13 -29.83
N GLU A 453 -28.85 26.69 -28.71
CA GLU A 453 -29.87 27.74 -28.72
C GLU A 453 -29.34 29.05 -29.32
N TRP A 454 -28.04 29.31 -29.18
CA TRP A 454 -27.40 30.45 -29.84
C TRP A 454 -27.26 30.28 -31.35
N GLY A 455 -27.12 29.03 -31.83
CA GLY A 455 -27.20 28.67 -33.25
C GLY A 455 -28.59 28.86 -33.84
N LYS A 456 -29.65 28.50 -33.09
CA LYS A 456 -31.06 28.61 -33.53
C LYS A 456 -31.60 30.04 -33.55
N ALA A 457 -31.09 30.93 -32.68
CA ALA A 457 -31.61 32.30 -32.56
C ALA A 457 -31.50 33.16 -33.85
N GLY A 458 -30.72 32.73 -34.86
CA GLY A 458 -30.75 33.31 -36.21
C GLY A 458 -30.56 34.83 -36.23
N LEU A 459 -29.73 35.36 -35.33
CA LEU A 459 -29.45 36.80 -35.23
C LEU A 459 -28.52 37.20 -36.38
N SER A 460 -28.93 38.09 -37.28
CA SER A 460 -28.15 38.49 -38.47
C SER A 460 -27.20 39.66 -38.20
N ALA A 461 -27.46 40.48 -37.19
CA ALA A 461 -26.67 41.68 -36.86
C ALA A 461 -25.62 41.42 -35.76
N LYS A 462 -24.37 41.84 -36.00
CA LYS A 462 -23.21 41.67 -35.10
C LYS A 462 -23.41 42.35 -33.74
N SER A 463 -24.11 43.49 -33.70
CA SER A 463 -24.41 44.26 -32.48
C SER A 463 -25.43 43.55 -31.58
N GLU A 464 -26.43 42.90 -32.17
CA GLU A 464 -27.52 42.22 -31.46
C GLU A 464 -27.06 40.88 -30.87
N LYS A 465 -26.24 40.14 -31.63
CA LYS A 465 -25.48 38.98 -31.10
C LYS A 465 -24.67 39.35 -29.86
N THR A 466 -24.05 40.52 -29.86
CA THR A 466 -23.18 40.96 -28.75
C THR A 466 -23.99 41.35 -27.52
N ARG A 467 -25.13 42.03 -27.68
CA ARG A 467 -26.01 42.43 -26.56
C ARG A 467 -26.65 41.23 -25.88
N VAL A 468 -27.18 40.29 -26.67
CA VAL A 468 -27.78 39.05 -26.15
C VAL A 468 -26.71 38.19 -25.49
N LYS A 469 -25.55 37.98 -26.13
CA LYS A 469 -24.41 37.26 -25.53
C LYS A 469 -23.97 37.87 -24.20
N LYS A 470 -23.93 39.21 -24.09
CA LYS A 470 -23.56 39.89 -22.83
C LYS A 470 -24.60 39.64 -21.74
N LYS A 471 -25.89 39.82 -22.03
CA LYS A 471 -26.98 39.58 -21.07
C LYS A 471 -27.05 38.13 -20.62
N TRP A 472 -26.78 37.19 -21.53
CA TRP A 472 -26.84 35.76 -21.27
C TRP A 472 -25.59 35.22 -20.55
N ASN A 473 -24.40 35.76 -20.88
CA ASN A 473 -23.21 35.54 -20.06
C ASN A 473 -23.39 36.09 -18.64
N LEU A 474 -24.04 37.25 -18.48
CA LEU A 474 -24.39 37.80 -17.17
C LEU A 474 -25.34 36.88 -16.38
N ALA A 475 -26.28 36.21 -17.06
CA ALA A 475 -27.23 35.29 -16.43
C ALA A 475 -26.63 33.91 -16.10
N THR A 476 -25.71 33.40 -16.93
CA THR A 476 -25.16 32.04 -16.80
C THR A 476 -23.81 31.95 -16.12
N LYS A 477 -23.04 33.06 -16.06
CA LYS A 477 -21.77 33.11 -15.34
C LYS A 477 -21.90 32.77 -13.84
N PRO A 478 -22.90 33.27 -13.09
CA PRO A 478 -23.09 32.86 -11.69
C PRO A 478 -23.28 31.35 -11.53
N LEU A 479 -23.99 30.70 -12.45
CA LEU A 479 -24.19 29.24 -12.46
C LEU A 479 -22.89 28.49 -12.77
N GLN A 480 -22.10 28.97 -13.74
CA GLN A 480 -20.80 28.38 -14.06
C GLN A 480 -19.79 28.52 -12.92
N ASP A 481 -19.75 29.69 -12.29
CA ASP A 481 -18.88 29.96 -11.14
C ASP A 481 -19.31 29.11 -9.93
N THR A 482 -20.62 28.94 -9.73
CA THR A 482 -21.18 28.05 -8.70
C THR A 482 -20.78 26.59 -8.95
N ILE A 483 -20.98 26.06 -10.16
CA ILE A 483 -20.57 24.69 -10.51
C ILE A 483 -19.06 24.51 -10.36
N GLY A 484 -18.26 25.49 -10.79
CA GLY A 484 -16.80 25.48 -10.64
C GLY A 484 -16.36 25.43 -9.18
N PHE A 485 -16.99 26.25 -8.32
CA PHE A 485 -16.78 26.24 -6.88
C PHE A 485 -17.09 24.87 -6.27
N TRP A 486 -18.21 24.25 -6.63
CA TRP A 486 -18.59 22.94 -6.11
C TRP A 486 -17.67 21.81 -6.57
N ILE A 487 -17.16 21.86 -7.81
CA ILE A 487 -16.16 20.91 -8.29
C ILE A 487 -14.90 20.99 -7.42
N GLU A 488 -14.39 22.20 -7.15
CA GLU A 488 -13.20 22.37 -6.32
C GLU A 488 -13.46 22.02 -4.85
N LYS A 489 -14.65 22.33 -4.31
CA LYS A 489 -15.05 21.94 -2.94
C LYS A 489 -15.10 20.41 -2.78
N VAL A 490 -15.70 19.69 -3.73
CA VAL A 490 -15.74 18.21 -3.74
C VAL A 490 -14.34 17.60 -3.92
N LYS A 491 -13.46 18.24 -4.71
CA LYS A 491 -12.05 17.83 -4.84
C LYS A 491 -11.22 18.11 -3.58
N ALA A 492 -11.51 19.18 -2.85
CA ALA A 492 -10.80 19.52 -1.63
C ALA A 492 -11.20 18.62 -0.46
N THR A 493 -12.40 18.05 -0.49
CA THR A 493 -12.94 17.19 0.57
C THR A 493 -12.09 15.93 0.74
N GLN A 494 -11.70 15.64 1.99
CA GLN A 494 -10.96 14.44 2.40
C GLN A 494 -11.74 13.52 3.34
N ASP A 495 -12.90 13.97 3.84
CA ASP A 495 -13.76 13.21 4.76
C ASP A 495 -15.06 12.73 4.06
N GLN A 496 -15.42 11.47 4.29
CA GLN A 496 -16.66 10.87 3.82
C GLN A 496 -17.91 11.53 4.42
N ARG A 497 -17.86 11.97 5.69
CA ARG A 497 -18.99 12.64 6.34
C ARG A 497 -19.28 14.00 5.71
N GLU A 498 -18.22 14.74 5.41
CA GLU A 498 -18.32 16.00 4.66
C GLU A 498 -18.84 15.74 3.25
N LEU A 499 -18.37 14.70 2.56
CA LEU A 499 -18.88 14.34 1.23
C LEU A 499 -20.40 14.06 1.24
N THR A 500 -20.90 13.35 2.26
CA THR A 500 -22.34 13.06 2.41
C THR A 500 -23.15 14.30 2.81
N ALA A 501 -22.59 15.23 3.59
CA ALA A 501 -23.23 16.52 3.85
C ALA A 501 -23.29 17.37 2.56
N LEU A 502 -22.19 17.41 1.82
CA LEU A 502 -22.09 18.09 0.52
C LEU A 502 -23.04 17.48 -0.50
N GLU A 503 -23.32 16.19 -0.46
CA GLU A 503 -24.29 15.54 -1.35
C GLU A 503 -25.70 16.13 -1.22
N SER A 504 -26.16 16.40 0.00
CA SER A 504 -27.45 17.07 0.22
C SER A 504 -27.45 18.49 -0.34
N GLU A 505 -26.36 19.23 -0.14
CA GLU A 505 -26.21 20.60 -0.66
C GLU A 505 -26.12 20.61 -2.20
N LEU A 506 -25.35 19.68 -2.79
CA LEU A 506 -25.18 19.53 -4.23
C LEU A 506 -26.49 19.21 -4.93
N ASN A 507 -27.31 18.35 -4.33
CA ASN A 507 -28.63 18.02 -4.86
C ASN A 507 -29.52 19.28 -4.94
N GLY A 508 -29.44 20.17 -3.94
CA GLY A 508 -30.11 21.48 -3.98
C GLY A 508 -29.61 22.33 -5.15
N VAL A 509 -28.30 22.46 -5.30
CA VAL A 509 -27.65 23.24 -6.37
C VAL A 509 -27.98 22.69 -7.75
N VAL A 510 -27.98 21.38 -7.94
CA VAL A 510 -28.37 20.74 -9.21
C VAL A 510 -29.83 21.02 -9.54
N GLN A 511 -30.72 21.05 -8.55
CA GLN A 511 -32.12 21.42 -8.77
C GLN A 511 -32.26 22.91 -9.15
N GLU A 512 -31.51 23.81 -8.51
CA GLU A 512 -31.48 25.23 -8.86
C GLU A 512 -30.95 25.46 -10.28
N ILE A 513 -29.88 24.75 -10.67
CA ILE A 513 -29.34 24.79 -12.04
C ILE A 513 -30.40 24.32 -13.04
N ARG A 514 -31.08 23.20 -12.76
CA ARG A 514 -32.17 22.67 -13.62
C ARG A 514 -33.33 23.65 -13.74
N GLN A 515 -33.73 24.31 -12.65
CA GLN A 515 -34.79 25.32 -12.69
C GLN A 515 -34.37 26.55 -13.48
N SER A 516 -33.13 27.01 -13.30
CA SER A 516 -32.58 28.15 -14.04
C SER A 516 -32.47 27.86 -15.53
N LEU A 517 -32.01 26.66 -15.92
CA LEU A 517 -31.99 26.19 -17.31
C LEU A 517 -33.39 26.20 -17.93
N LYS A 518 -34.40 25.67 -17.22
CA LYS A 518 -35.80 25.72 -17.67
C LYS A 518 -36.31 27.15 -17.84
N SER A 519 -35.92 28.06 -16.96
CA SER A 519 -36.29 29.49 -17.07
C SER A 519 -35.65 30.13 -18.30
N CYS A 520 -34.35 29.90 -18.53
CA CYS A 520 -33.67 30.39 -19.73
C CYS A 520 -34.28 29.81 -21.01
N GLN A 521 -34.64 28.52 -21.02
CA GLN A 521 -35.29 27.88 -22.17
C GLN A 521 -36.64 28.56 -22.50
N ARG A 522 -37.46 28.85 -21.49
CA ARG A 522 -38.73 29.58 -21.67
C ARG A 522 -38.53 31.00 -22.21
N GLU A 523 -37.51 31.71 -21.75
CA GLU A 523 -37.17 33.04 -22.30
C GLU A 523 -36.75 32.97 -23.77
N VAL A 524 -35.99 31.95 -24.16
CA VAL A 524 -35.58 31.73 -25.54
C VAL A 524 -36.79 31.38 -26.42
N GLU A 525 -37.67 30.50 -25.95
CA GLU A 525 -38.92 30.17 -26.64
C GLU A 525 -39.81 31.42 -26.82
N ALA A 526 -39.93 32.27 -25.80
CA ALA A 526 -40.67 33.52 -25.89
C ALA A 526 -40.04 34.50 -26.91
N MET A 527 -38.71 34.62 -26.94
CA MET A 527 -38.02 35.45 -27.94
C MET A 527 -38.22 34.93 -29.37
N ALA A 528 -38.21 33.60 -29.56
CA ALA A 528 -38.48 32.98 -30.85
C ALA A 528 -39.91 33.27 -31.34
N GLN A 529 -40.90 33.17 -30.45
CA GLN A 529 -42.31 33.50 -30.75
C GLN A 529 -42.52 34.97 -31.12
N VAL A 530 -41.84 35.90 -30.43
CA VAL A 530 -41.89 37.34 -30.77
C VAL A 530 -41.34 37.58 -32.18
N LYS A 531 -40.23 36.93 -32.54
CA LYS A 531 -39.61 37.07 -33.85
C LYS A 531 -40.47 36.48 -34.97
N GLU A 532 -41.11 35.33 -34.72
CA GLU A 532 -42.06 34.72 -35.65
C GLU A 532 -43.27 35.63 -35.89
N ALA A 533 -43.80 36.27 -34.83
CA ALA A 533 -44.88 37.24 -34.93
C ALA A 533 -44.48 38.51 -35.71
N GLU A 534 -43.25 38.99 -35.55
CA GLU A 534 -42.70 40.11 -36.33
C GLU A 534 -42.53 39.76 -37.82
N GLN A 535 -42.06 38.54 -38.13
CA GLN A 535 -41.97 38.05 -39.51
C GLN A 535 -43.34 37.94 -40.18
N LEU A 536 -44.34 37.41 -39.48
CA LEU A 536 -45.72 37.33 -39.99
C LEU A 536 -46.32 38.72 -40.23
N LYS A 537 -46.06 39.69 -39.35
CA LYS A 537 -46.47 41.09 -39.56
C LYS A 537 -45.79 41.72 -40.78
N ALA A 538 -44.49 41.49 -40.96
CA ALA A 538 -43.75 41.99 -42.13
C ALA A 538 -44.28 41.39 -43.44
N GLN A 539 -44.57 40.09 -43.47
CA GLN A 539 -45.16 39.40 -44.62
C GLN A 539 -46.57 39.92 -44.94
N ALA A 540 -47.41 40.15 -43.93
CA ALA A 540 -48.75 40.71 -44.11
C ALA A 540 -48.72 42.14 -44.67
N LEU A 541 -47.78 42.97 -44.20
CA LEU A 541 -47.59 44.33 -44.70
C LEU A 541 -47.12 44.32 -46.16
N GLN A 542 -46.18 43.43 -46.51
CA GLN A 542 -45.68 43.27 -47.87
C GLN A 542 -46.77 42.79 -48.84
N ALA A 543 -47.67 41.90 -48.39
CA ALA A 543 -48.82 41.45 -49.18
C ALA A 543 -49.82 42.60 -49.44
N GLN A 544 -50.08 43.47 -48.45
CA GLN A 544 -50.95 44.65 -48.64
C GLN A 544 -50.36 45.65 -49.65
N VAL A 545 -49.05 45.88 -49.61
CA VAL A 545 -48.37 46.76 -50.56
C VAL A 545 -48.51 46.21 -51.99
N GLN A 546 -48.25 44.91 -52.19
CA GLN A 546 -48.38 44.27 -53.51
C GLN A 546 -49.83 44.29 -54.04
N GLN A 547 -50.83 44.15 -53.17
CA GLN A 547 -52.23 44.21 -53.57
C GLN A 547 -52.62 45.62 -54.06
N ARG A 548 -52.19 46.66 -53.35
CA ARG A 548 -52.43 48.07 -53.74
C ARG A 548 -51.72 48.44 -55.05
N GLU A 549 -50.50 47.97 -55.26
CA GLU A 549 -49.77 48.21 -56.52
C GLU A 549 -50.49 47.60 -57.74
N ARG A 550 -51.08 46.40 -57.58
CA ARG A 550 -51.87 45.76 -58.64
C ARG A 550 -53.11 46.59 -58.99
N GLU A 551 -53.80 47.10 -57.98
CA GLU A 551 -55.02 47.91 -58.12
C GLU A 551 -54.74 49.25 -58.83
N ILE A 552 -53.67 49.96 -58.43
CA ILE A 552 -53.23 51.19 -59.10
C ILE A 552 -52.87 50.92 -60.57
N LYS A 553 -52.17 49.81 -60.85
CA LYS A 553 -51.77 49.44 -62.21
C LYS A 553 -52.98 49.17 -63.11
N GLU A 554 -54.03 48.55 -62.58
CA GLU A 554 -55.26 48.29 -63.32
C GLU A 554 -56.05 49.58 -63.61
N LEU A 555 -56.18 50.46 -62.62
CA LEU A 555 -56.85 51.76 -62.78
C LEU A 555 -56.13 52.66 -63.80
N ARG A 556 -54.79 52.70 -63.76
CA ARG A 556 -53.97 53.41 -64.76
C ARG A 556 -54.19 52.86 -66.16
N ARG A 557 -54.30 51.54 -66.33
CA ARG A 557 -54.57 50.92 -67.64
C ARG A 557 -55.92 51.36 -68.21
N ARG A 558 -56.98 51.38 -67.39
CA ARG A 558 -58.32 51.86 -67.80
C ARG A 558 -58.29 53.33 -68.21
N ARG A 559 -57.59 54.16 -67.45
CA ARG A 559 -57.37 55.57 -67.77
C ARG A 559 -56.64 55.75 -69.11
N THR A 560 -55.54 55.04 -69.35
CA THR A 560 -54.77 55.12 -70.60
C THR A 560 -55.62 54.75 -71.82
N THR A 561 -56.58 53.84 -71.66
CA THR A 561 -57.53 53.53 -72.74
C THR A 561 -58.43 54.73 -73.05
N LEU A 562 -58.90 55.48 -72.04
CA LEU A 562 -59.88 56.55 -72.23
C LEU A 562 -59.30 57.90 -72.71
N VAL A 563 -58.07 58.22 -72.32
CA VAL A 563 -57.43 59.54 -72.58
C VAL A 563 -57.25 59.90 -74.07
N PRO A 564 -56.85 58.98 -74.98
CA PRO A 564 -56.70 59.29 -76.41
C PRO A 564 -57.99 59.76 -77.09
N TYR A 565 -59.16 59.44 -76.53
CA TYR A 565 -60.45 59.79 -77.09
C TYR A 565 -60.83 61.27 -76.88
N LEU A 566 -60.23 61.95 -75.89
CA LEU A 566 -60.49 63.36 -75.58
C LEU A 566 -59.79 64.34 -76.55
N GLN A 567 -58.80 63.89 -77.32
CA GLN A 567 -57.90 64.79 -78.07
C GLN A 567 -58.22 64.94 -79.57
N LYS A 568 -59.17 64.18 -80.14
CA LYS A 568 -59.59 64.36 -81.55
C LYS A 568 -60.78 65.31 -81.60
N THR A 569 -60.56 66.57 -82.00
CA THR A 569 -61.59 67.58 -82.27
C THR A 569 -61.41 68.16 -83.68
N ARG A 570 -62.09 67.57 -84.67
CA ARG A 570 -62.40 68.22 -85.96
C ARG A 570 -63.80 67.78 -86.41
N ALA A 571 -64.53 68.73 -86.96
CA ALA A 571 -65.95 68.69 -87.24
C ALA A 571 -66.29 67.67 -88.34
N GLU A 572 -67.00 66.61 -87.94
CA GLU A 572 -67.73 65.73 -88.84
C GLU A 572 -69.18 65.65 -88.32
N PRO A 573 -70.20 65.79 -89.17
CA PRO A 573 -71.57 66.03 -88.71
C PRO A 573 -72.35 64.79 -88.23
N ASN A 574 -71.73 63.60 -88.12
CA ASN A 574 -72.45 62.39 -87.66
C ASN A 574 -71.78 61.71 -86.45
N ILE A 575 -72.38 61.91 -85.28
CA ILE A 575 -71.94 61.41 -83.96
C ILE A 575 -71.88 59.87 -83.91
N ALA A 576 -72.82 59.20 -84.60
CA ALA A 576 -72.91 57.75 -84.63
C ALA A 576 -71.66 57.10 -85.24
N THR A 577 -71.21 57.62 -86.38
CA THR A 577 -70.04 57.10 -87.09
C THR A 577 -68.76 57.26 -86.27
N ARG A 578 -68.63 58.38 -85.54
CA ARG A 578 -67.46 58.66 -84.71
C ARG A 578 -67.38 57.71 -83.51
N LEU A 579 -68.49 57.51 -82.80
CA LEU A 579 -68.53 56.57 -81.68
C LEU A 579 -68.30 55.11 -82.12
N GLU A 580 -68.73 54.75 -83.35
CA GLU A 580 -68.45 53.43 -83.97
C GLU A 580 -66.97 53.27 -84.33
N GLN A 581 -66.36 54.28 -84.98
CA GLN A 581 -64.93 54.29 -85.31
C GLN A 581 -64.02 54.27 -84.06
N LEU A 582 -64.49 54.83 -82.95
CA LEU A 582 -63.78 54.78 -81.67
C LEU A 582 -63.93 53.43 -80.96
N GLY A 583 -64.69 52.49 -81.52
CA GLY A 583 -64.92 51.16 -80.94
C GLY A 583 -65.75 51.18 -79.66
N LEU A 584 -66.41 52.31 -79.36
CA LEU A 584 -67.21 52.49 -78.15
C LEU A 584 -68.68 52.08 -78.35
N ILE A 585 -69.14 51.98 -79.60
CA ILE A 585 -70.45 51.39 -79.91
C ILE A 585 -70.34 49.87 -79.81
N LYS A 586 -71.05 49.31 -78.83
CA LYS A 586 -71.36 47.88 -78.83
C LYS A 586 -72.64 47.69 -79.64
N LYS A 587 -72.55 47.02 -80.79
CA LYS A 587 -73.74 46.44 -81.42
C LYS A 587 -74.19 45.29 -80.54
N ILE A 588 -75.29 45.45 -79.84
CA ILE A 588 -75.94 44.38 -79.08
C ILE A 588 -76.96 43.78 -80.04
N PRO A 589 -76.72 42.62 -80.69
CA PRO A 589 -77.73 41.98 -81.50
C PRO A 589 -78.93 41.61 -80.61
N TYR A 590 -80.13 42.08 -80.98
CA TYR A 590 -81.38 41.72 -80.32
C TYR A 590 -81.70 40.25 -80.63
N ILE A 591 -81.18 39.31 -79.83
CA ILE A 591 -81.58 37.90 -79.91
C ILE A 591 -82.83 37.75 -79.04
N LEU A 592 -84.00 37.93 -79.65
CA LEU A 592 -85.24 37.34 -79.16
C LEU A 592 -85.61 36.16 -80.04
N ARG A 593 -85.01 35.00 -79.75
CA ARG A 593 -85.55 33.68 -80.09
C ARG A 593 -85.67 32.86 -78.82
N GLY A 594 -86.77 33.08 -78.11
CA GLY A 594 -87.43 32.03 -77.35
C GLY A 594 -88.35 31.23 -78.29
N ARG A 595 -88.37 29.90 -78.13
CA ARG A 595 -89.55 29.08 -78.44
C ARG A 595 -90.67 29.52 -77.48
N THR A 596 -91.95 29.65 -77.78
CA THR A 596 -92.88 29.32 -78.89
C THR A 596 -94.22 29.97 -78.44
N LEU A 597 -95.25 30.32 -79.22
CA LEU A 597 -95.82 29.86 -80.49
C LEU A 597 -96.82 30.93 -80.98
N LEU A 598 -97.12 30.92 -82.29
CA LEU A 598 -98.05 31.76 -83.08
C LEU A 598 -97.51 33.13 -83.53
N GLY A 599 -97.06 33.10 -84.78
CA GLY A 599 -96.31 34.17 -85.42
C GLY A 599 -97.14 35.31 -85.93
N PHE A 600 -96.55 36.50 -85.80
CA PHE A 600 -96.59 37.63 -86.72
C PHE A 600 -95.37 38.48 -86.35
N TRP A 601 -94.35 38.52 -87.22
CA TRP A 601 -93.09 39.23 -86.98
C TRP A 601 -93.21 40.68 -87.44
N MET A 602 -93.02 41.63 -86.52
CA MET A 602 -92.72 43.03 -86.84
C MET A 602 -91.23 43.26 -86.67
N GLU A 603 -90.54 43.71 -87.72
CA GLU A 603 -89.17 44.22 -87.63
C GLU A 603 -89.16 45.51 -86.81
N MET A 604 -88.43 45.51 -85.68
CA MET A 604 -88.15 46.69 -84.86
C MET A 604 -86.74 47.21 -85.17
N PRO A 605 -86.53 48.54 -85.26
CA PRO A 605 -85.23 49.10 -85.63
C PRO A 605 -84.16 48.91 -84.52
N ASP A 606 -82.93 48.57 -84.92
CA ASP A 606 -81.76 48.34 -84.04
C ASP A 606 -81.38 49.59 -83.21
N GLU A 607 -81.44 49.52 -81.88
CA GLU A 607 -80.88 50.54 -80.98
C GLU A 607 -79.37 50.33 -80.75
N LYS A 608 -78.56 51.37 -80.97
CA LYS A 608 -77.11 51.36 -80.69
C LYS A 608 -76.81 51.90 -79.27
N TYR A 609 -75.84 51.31 -78.56
CA TYR A 609 -75.38 51.73 -77.21
C TYR A 609 -73.88 52.02 -77.20
N VAL A 610 -73.44 52.91 -76.32
CA VAL A 610 -72.04 53.34 -76.10
C VAL A 610 -71.62 52.99 -74.69
N GLY A 611 -70.58 52.16 -74.55
CA GLY A 611 -70.05 51.77 -73.23
C GLY A 611 -68.91 52.70 -72.79
N VAL A 612 -69.07 53.42 -71.69
CA VAL A 612 -68.00 54.24 -71.08
C VAL A 612 -67.85 53.84 -69.61
N ASP A 613 -66.64 53.38 -69.25
CA ASP A 613 -66.27 52.92 -67.90
C ASP A 613 -67.28 51.93 -67.26
N GLY A 614 -67.76 50.96 -68.06
CA GLY A 614 -68.66 49.91 -67.59
C GLY A 614 -70.13 50.30 -67.46
N LYS A 615 -70.51 51.52 -67.88
CA LYS A 615 -71.90 51.96 -68.02
C LYS A 615 -72.28 52.09 -69.49
N ASP A 616 -73.46 51.61 -69.87
CA ASP A 616 -73.96 51.64 -71.25
C ASP A 616 -74.96 52.79 -71.43
N TYR A 617 -74.70 53.66 -72.41
CA TYR A 617 -75.53 54.83 -72.74
C TYR A 617 -76.17 54.63 -74.12
N ARG A 618 -77.49 54.87 -74.27
CA ARG A 618 -78.11 54.79 -75.62
C ARG A 618 -77.55 55.89 -76.53
N LEU A 619 -77.29 55.56 -77.80
CA LEU A 619 -76.63 56.48 -78.75
C LEU A 619 -77.40 57.80 -78.94
N HIS A 620 -78.72 57.77 -78.88
CA HIS A 620 -79.59 58.95 -79.00
C HIS A 620 -79.61 59.84 -77.75
N HIS A 621 -78.99 59.44 -76.63
CA HIS A 621 -78.77 60.34 -75.48
C HIS A 621 -77.65 61.36 -75.72
N PHE A 622 -76.88 61.20 -76.80
CA PHE A 622 -75.86 62.18 -77.19
C PHE A 622 -76.42 63.02 -78.33
N GLU A 623 -77.00 64.16 -77.98
CA GLU A 623 -77.47 65.15 -78.97
C GLU A 623 -76.28 65.82 -79.67
N SER A 624 -75.14 65.88 -78.99
CA SER A 624 -73.88 66.40 -79.52
C SER A 624 -72.66 65.57 -79.10
N TRP A 625 -71.54 65.73 -79.82
CA TRP A 625 -70.24 65.18 -79.36
C TRP A 625 -69.79 65.80 -78.04
N ALA A 626 -70.22 67.02 -77.72
CA ALA A 626 -69.90 67.67 -76.45
C ALA A 626 -70.50 66.89 -75.25
N ASP A 627 -71.69 66.33 -75.42
CA ASP A 627 -72.36 65.51 -74.39
C ASP A 627 -71.61 64.20 -74.16
N ALA A 628 -71.21 63.51 -75.23
CA ALA A 628 -70.41 62.29 -75.13
C ALA A 628 -69.02 62.55 -74.53
N ASN A 629 -68.39 63.65 -74.92
CA ASN A 629 -67.07 64.04 -74.40
C ASN A 629 -67.14 64.39 -72.91
N SER A 630 -68.21 65.04 -72.44
CA SER A 630 -68.46 65.36 -71.03
C SER A 630 -68.54 64.09 -70.16
N VAL A 631 -69.22 63.05 -70.64
CA VAL A 631 -69.32 61.75 -69.94
C VAL A 631 -67.94 61.07 -69.86
N ILE A 632 -67.17 61.08 -70.94
CA ILE A 632 -65.81 60.51 -70.95
C ILE A 632 -64.87 61.31 -70.03
N GLN A 633 -64.96 62.65 -70.03
CA GLN A 633 -64.20 63.52 -69.13
C GLN A 633 -64.52 63.26 -67.66
N THR A 634 -65.79 63.05 -67.34
CA THR A 634 -66.22 62.71 -65.97
C THR A 634 -65.62 61.38 -65.54
N ALA A 635 -65.69 60.35 -66.38
CA ALA A 635 -65.10 59.03 -66.09
C ALA A 635 -63.56 59.08 -65.92
N VAL A 636 -62.85 59.84 -66.75
CA VAL A 636 -61.40 60.04 -66.59
C VAL A 636 -61.07 60.78 -65.29
N THR A 637 -61.87 61.78 -64.93
CA THR A 637 -61.69 62.54 -63.67
C THR A 637 -61.92 61.66 -62.44
N GLU A 638 -62.93 60.79 -62.47
CA GLU A 638 -63.18 59.82 -61.39
C GLU A 638 -62.05 58.79 -61.24
N LEU A 639 -61.48 58.33 -62.35
CA LEU A 639 -60.32 57.44 -62.34
C LEU A 639 -59.07 58.15 -61.77
N ASP A 640 -58.84 59.40 -62.15
CA ASP A 640 -57.74 60.22 -61.63
C ASP A 640 -57.87 60.46 -60.12
N GLN A 641 -59.08 60.74 -59.64
CA GLN A 641 -59.36 60.88 -58.20
C GLN A 641 -59.08 59.56 -57.44
N LYS A 642 -59.47 58.41 -57.99
CA LYS A 642 -59.23 57.10 -57.37
C LYS A 642 -57.75 56.74 -57.31
N ILE A 643 -57.01 57.00 -58.39
CA ILE A 643 -55.55 56.80 -58.43
C ILE A 643 -54.87 57.70 -57.40
N ALA A 644 -55.22 59.00 -57.35
CA ALA A 644 -54.66 59.95 -56.39
C ALA A 644 -54.95 59.57 -54.92
N ASN A 645 -56.14 59.04 -54.61
CA ASN A 645 -56.48 58.57 -53.27
C ASN A 645 -55.65 57.34 -52.85
N LEU A 646 -55.41 56.39 -53.77
CA LEU A 646 -54.57 55.22 -53.48
C LEU A 646 -53.08 55.58 -53.35
N GLU A 647 -52.61 56.56 -54.11
CA GLU A 647 -51.21 57.04 -54.06
C GLU A 647 -50.94 57.93 -52.83
N SER A 648 -51.87 58.80 -52.45
CA SER A 648 -51.77 59.61 -51.22
C SER A 648 -51.88 58.75 -49.96
N GLY A 649 -52.68 57.68 -49.99
CA GLY A 649 -52.71 56.65 -48.96
C GLY A 649 -51.39 55.88 -48.80
N ALA A 650 -50.50 55.89 -49.81
CA ALA A 650 -49.16 55.29 -49.72
C ALA A 650 -48.12 56.25 -49.10
N GLN A 651 -48.28 57.56 -49.28
CA GLN A 651 -47.40 58.57 -48.68
C GLN A 651 -47.70 58.82 -47.19
N GLY A 652 -48.96 58.63 -46.75
CA GLY A 652 -49.35 58.76 -45.34
C GLY A 652 -48.89 57.62 -44.42
N SER A 653 -48.54 56.44 -44.95
CA SER A 653 -48.07 55.28 -44.18
C SER A 653 -46.55 55.07 -44.22
N GLY A 654 -45.82 55.88 -44.99
CA GLY A 654 -44.35 55.76 -45.16
C GLY A 654 -43.50 56.59 -44.20
N SER A 655 -44.07 57.56 -43.48
CA SER A 655 -43.33 58.48 -42.60
C SER A 655 -43.11 57.99 -41.17
N GLY A 656 -43.53 56.76 -40.85
CA GLY A 656 -43.39 56.16 -39.51
C GLY A 656 -42.13 55.30 -39.29
N LEU A 657 -41.27 55.12 -40.30
CA LEU A 657 -40.13 54.18 -40.24
C LEU A 657 -38.73 54.82 -40.38
N GLU A 658 -38.64 56.13 -40.56
CA GLU A 658 -37.35 56.85 -40.56
C GLU A 658 -37.31 57.90 -39.45
N ALA A 659 -37.04 57.47 -38.21
CA ALA A 659 -36.33 58.24 -37.16
C ALA A 659 -36.53 57.61 -35.78
N VAL A 660 -35.89 56.47 -35.51
CA VAL A 660 -35.57 56.09 -34.12
C VAL A 660 -34.06 55.87 -34.05
N GLY A 661 -33.32 56.97 -34.17
CA GLY A 661 -31.94 57.02 -33.71
C GLY A 661 -31.92 56.88 -32.18
N PRO A 662 -31.06 56.04 -31.59
CA PRO A 662 -31.04 55.86 -30.15
C PRO A 662 -30.57 57.15 -29.46
N ARG A 663 -31.45 57.75 -28.66
CA ARG A 663 -31.13 58.80 -27.69
C ARG A 663 -29.97 58.32 -26.81
N ARG A 664 -28.83 59.02 -26.90
CA ARG A 664 -27.74 58.94 -25.92
C ARG A 664 -28.25 59.45 -24.57
N LEU A 665 -28.37 58.55 -23.61
CA LEU A 665 -28.32 58.90 -22.19
C LEU A 665 -26.94 58.47 -21.69
N LEU A 666 -26.08 59.46 -21.47
CA LEU A 666 -24.86 59.31 -20.67
C LEU A 666 -25.25 59.32 -19.18
N PRO A 667 -24.75 58.38 -18.37
CA PRO A 667 -24.48 58.64 -16.97
C PRO A 667 -22.97 58.73 -16.70
N ASP A 668 -22.69 59.35 -15.56
CA ASP A 668 -21.44 59.93 -15.12
C ASP A 668 -20.20 59.03 -15.13
N LYS A 669 -19.07 59.71 -15.36
CA LYS A 669 -17.73 59.21 -15.10
C LYS A 669 -17.57 58.94 -13.60
N GLN A 670 -17.35 57.68 -13.23
CA GLN A 670 -16.55 57.35 -12.07
C GLN A 670 -15.22 56.78 -12.55
N GLU A 671 -14.13 57.39 -12.09
CA GLU A 671 -12.75 56.97 -12.36
C GLU A 671 -12.49 55.60 -11.71
N THR A 672 -12.36 54.56 -12.52
CA THR A 672 -11.67 53.33 -12.11
C THR A 672 -10.29 53.30 -12.77
N LYS A 673 -9.27 53.47 -11.92
CA LYS A 673 -7.86 53.25 -12.23
C LYS A 673 -7.65 51.88 -12.88
N VAL A 674 -6.94 51.89 -14.00
CA VAL A 674 -6.33 50.71 -14.61
C VAL A 674 -5.24 50.20 -13.65
N LEU A 675 -5.43 49.03 -13.05
CA LEU A 675 -4.31 48.24 -12.52
C LEU A 675 -3.93 47.21 -13.58
N GLN A 676 -2.73 47.38 -14.13
CA GLN A 676 -2.04 46.34 -14.90
C GLN A 676 -1.81 45.13 -13.98
N PRO A 677 -1.94 43.87 -14.47
CA PRO A 677 -1.34 42.75 -13.77
C PRO A 677 0.17 42.80 -14.03
N GLY A 678 0.88 43.56 -13.19
CA GLY A 678 2.29 43.33 -12.97
C GLY A 678 2.43 42.02 -12.19
N VAL A 679 3.07 41.03 -12.79
CA VAL A 679 3.61 39.88 -12.07
C VAL A 679 4.64 40.43 -11.07
N PRO A 680 4.58 40.15 -9.76
CA PRO A 680 5.65 40.55 -8.86
C PRO A 680 6.89 39.69 -9.13
N ALA A 681 8.00 40.39 -9.34
CA ALA A 681 9.32 39.84 -9.14
C ALA A 681 9.51 39.41 -7.67
N GLU A 682 10.48 38.52 -7.47
CA GLU A 682 10.96 37.93 -6.23
C GLU A 682 10.68 38.77 -4.96
N ILE A 683 9.93 38.21 -4.00
CA ILE A 683 9.83 38.76 -2.65
C ILE A 683 11.19 38.58 -1.99
N THR A 684 11.83 39.68 -1.59
CA THR A 684 13.10 39.65 -0.88
C THR A 684 12.89 39.21 0.58
N GLU A 685 13.94 38.69 1.22
CA GLU A 685 13.85 38.16 2.59
C GLU A 685 13.44 39.26 3.60
N GLU A 686 13.80 40.52 3.34
CA GLU A 686 13.37 41.71 4.11
C GLU A 686 11.87 42.04 3.95
N GLU A 687 11.30 41.89 2.76
CA GLU A 687 9.86 42.13 2.53
C GLU A 687 9.01 41.03 3.18
N PHE A 688 9.54 39.81 3.27
CA PHE A 688 8.90 38.71 3.98
C PHE A 688 8.82 38.95 5.49
N GLU A 689 9.90 39.41 6.12
CA GLU A 689 9.91 39.74 7.56
C GLU A 689 8.91 40.85 7.91
N GLN A 690 8.72 41.84 7.02
CA GLN A 690 7.73 42.89 7.20
C GLN A 690 6.27 42.41 7.08
N LEU A 691 6.01 41.36 6.28
CA LEU A 691 4.67 40.77 6.13
C LEU A 691 4.33 39.86 7.33
N CYS A 692 5.30 39.12 7.86
CA CYS A 692 5.13 38.38 9.13
C CYS A 692 4.88 39.31 10.31
N ALA A 693 5.58 40.45 10.38
CA ALA A 693 5.39 41.45 11.44
C ALA A 693 3.99 42.10 11.42
N LYS A 694 3.29 42.09 10.27
CA LYS A 694 1.92 42.58 10.12
C LYS A 694 0.85 41.50 10.36
N GLY A 695 1.26 40.24 10.52
CA GLY A 695 0.35 39.09 10.73
C GLY A 695 -0.33 38.60 9.45
N ASP A 696 0.14 39.04 8.27
CA ASP A 696 -0.47 38.74 6.97
C ASP A 696 0.08 37.46 6.31
N LEU A 697 1.15 36.87 6.86
CA LEU A 697 1.68 35.57 6.46
C LEU A 697 2.14 34.78 7.68
N THR A 698 1.86 33.49 7.69
CA THR A 698 2.36 32.53 8.69
C THR A 698 3.63 31.83 8.20
N ASP A 699 4.47 31.36 9.15
CA ASP A 699 5.69 30.61 8.82
C ASP A 699 5.41 29.34 7.97
N GLU A 700 4.24 28.72 8.13
CA GLU A 700 3.82 27.56 7.33
C GLU A 700 3.51 27.92 5.87
N GLU A 701 2.88 29.08 5.62
CA GLU A 701 2.58 29.57 4.26
C GLU A 701 3.87 29.93 3.50
N PHE A 702 4.89 30.41 4.19
CA PHE A 702 6.20 30.67 3.58
C PHE A 702 7.00 29.41 3.27
N GLN A 703 6.91 28.38 4.13
CA GLN A 703 7.52 27.09 3.84
C GLN A 703 6.85 26.41 2.64
N LEU A 704 5.53 26.56 2.48
CA LEU A 704 4.79 26.15 1.28
C LEU A 704 5.23 26.93 0.03
N TYR A 705 5.47 28.24 0.14
CA TYR A 705 6.01 29.07 -0.94
C TYR A 705 7.43 28.62 -1.36
N LYS A 706 8.34 28.38 -0.39
CA LYS A 706 9.70 27.86 -0.65
C LYS A 706 9.68 26.44 -1.26
N GLN A 707 8.75 25.58 -0.84
CA GLN A 707 8.58 24.23 -1.40
C GLN A 707 8.02 24.26 -2.83
N GLY A 708 7.09 25.17 -3.13
CA GLY A 708 6.58 25.41 -4.49
C GLY A 708 7.68 25.89 -5.44
N PHE A 709 8.57 26.78 -4.97
CA PHE A 709 9.67 27.31 -5.77
C PHE A 709 10.79 26.27 -6.01
N ARG A 710 11.08 25.40 -5.03
CA ARG A 710 12.06 24.30 -5.21
C ARG A 710 11.60 23.23 -6.20
N LYS A 711 10.28 23.01 -6.34
CA LYS A 711 9.72 22.09 -7.34
C LYS A 711 9.87 22.60 -8.78
N PHE A 712 9.99 23.92 -8.97
CA PHE A 712 10.13 24.54 -10.30
C PHE A 712 11.57 24.52 -10.85
N ARG A 713 12.60 24.33 -9.99
CA ARG A 713 14.00 24.19 -10.41
C ARG A 713 14.47 22.74 -10.64
N GLY A 714 13.63 21.74 -10.37
CA GLY A 714 13.96 20.32 -10.50
C GLY A 714 13.73 19.70 -11.87
N LEU A 715 13.33 20.48 -12.88
CA LEU A 715 13.11 20.03 -14.25
C LEU A 715 14.02 20.79 -15.23
N SER A 716 15.33 20.60 -15.08
CA SER A 716 16.31 20.67 -16.16
C SER A 716 17.68 20.17 -15.66
N LEU A 717 17.93 18.88 -15.87
CA LEU A 717 19.13 18.31 -16.50
C LEU A 717 18.86 16.84 -16.78
#